data_AF-A0AAF0DH70-F1
#
_entry.id   AF-A0AAF0DH70-F1
#
_cell.length_a   1.000
_cell.length_b   1.000
_cell.length_c   1.000
_cell.angle_alpha   90.00
_cell.angle_beta   90.00
_cell.angle_gamma   90.00
#
_symmetry.space_group_name_H-M   'P 1'
#
loop_
_entity.id
_entity.type
_entity.pdbx_description
1 polymer ?
#
loop_
_entity_poly.entity_id
_entity_poly.type
_entity_poly.pdbx_seq_one_letter_code
_entity_poly.pdbx_strand_id
1 'polypeptide(L)'
;MPQGHYFGKGNTEGHDGLEHQSVYIYKPAGNPKTDDQQLRKRRKLTHVSEEHTQNEELPFVPLLDGKEDATLVKHRYAAFKNFWSGQSQRIQRILHEVDSMAVVNLTEFVKQATPENCEGRIPCGMITLGSNISSISGLLDRLRERVQGDGIADVAVLESGDASNLKNVLKTLIRTILANMEGEAADVDFRSDRLGPKLLAYDLELLHGYVQQNKGQKIVVVFKDSEAFDHGVMSDLISLLWSWHDRIPLVLLFGVATSVDLLEARLPRSTVNMLHGKCFDIRDPGDSVKRIFLELETHPDSTLWLGHGVSKLLLERSEDHFQNPERFGSSLKYTYMTHFFANPLAVLLSEGICETDFQPELCEAVRNIPSFHRGVLMRESHAQTLLEDGNSAAVQKLLDDNKFLAREALKYVKKGQEMTRRICSCLESLKVVLESVKTIKAPSLSDLVILALGGKLYASKIIGDMLSAINKLRSDSFESLLAALVGVFPSADDLLDELRTLLAAKKGSELLRTRYDDSRVTHKTTLVAQRLKLSKAKAKLSEEETKYTKIVDHLHMAFRQYLLNSLIDPTDLFMHEVFLYDFRSPVRDTFTPRPRFIVERALSSPSDYLAFDSDTIFGNLSASQPATALVYQLYLESGALVNIYDLWRAYYAITGGEDDENCDERAALTLFYRAVSELKMMGMVKPSRRKTDHLAKLSWMGL
;
A
#
# COMPACT_ATOMS: atom_id res chain seq x y z
N MET A 1 47.73 -24.86 -53.58
CA MET A 1 49.12 -25.26 -53.27
C MET A 1 50.02 -24.04 -53.40
N PRO A 2 51.15 -23.94 -52.67
CA PRO A 2 51.45 -24.42 -51.30
C PRO A 2 52.09 -23.25 -50.47
N GLN A 3 52.56 -23.30 -49.21
CA GLN A 3 52.55 -24.20 -48.04
C GLN A 3 52.02 -23.36 -46.82
N GLY A 4 51.82 -23.82 -45.58
CA GLY A 4 51.93 -25.17 -44.99
C GLY A 4 52.89 -25.26 -43.80
N HIS A 5 52.50 -24.82 -42.59
CA HIS A 5 53.18 -25.21 -41.34
C HIS A 5 52.24 -25.27 -40.11
N TYR A 6 52.05 -26.51 -39.63
CA TYR A 6 51.73 -26.97 -38.27
C TYR A 6 51.26 -25.96 -37.19
N PHE A 7 49.97 -26.05 -36.83
CA PHE A 7 49.55 -25.87 -35.44
C PHE A 7 49.49 -27.24 -34.75
N GLY A 8 50.12 -27.36 -33.58
CA GLY A 8 50.06 -28.56 -32.76
C GLY A 8 48.67 -28.74 -32.15
N LYS A 9 48.16 -29.99 -32.15
CA LYS A 9 46.96 -30.34 -31.38
C LYS A 9 47.29 -30.32 -29.89
N GLY A 10 46.95 -29.23 -29.21
CA GLY A 10 46.75 -29.27 -27.77
C GLY A 10 45.54 -30.13 -27.45
N ASN A 11 45.63 -30.99 -26.44
CA ASN A 11 44.47 -31.72 -25.93
C ASN A 11 43.46 -30.71 -25.35
N THR A 12 42.35 -30.51 -26.04
CA THR A 12 41.14 -30.00 -25.39
C THR A 12 40.58 -31.14 -24.54
N GLU A 13 40.86 -31.10 -23.25
CA GLU A 13 40.05 -31.83 -22.27
C GLU A 13 38.58 -31.40 -22.45
N GLY A 14 37.66 -32.34 -22.26
CA GLY A 14 36.26 -32.11 -22.61
C GLY A 14 35.63 -31.05 -21.72
N HIS A 15 35.46 -29.83 -22.25
CA HIS A 15 34.52 -28.86 -21.70
C HIS A 15 33.13 -29.51 -21.70
N ASP A 16 32.57 -29.76 -20.51
CA ASP A 16 31.20 -30.22 -20.37
C ASP A 16 30.27 -29.24 -21.10
N GLY A 17 29.33 -29.77 -21.91
CA GLY A 17 28.45 -29.00 -22.79
C GLY A 17 27.40 -28.12 -22.08
N LEU A 18 27.67 -27.72 -20.85
CA LEU A 18 26.89 -26.85 -19.99
C LEU A 18 27.17 -25.36 -20.26
N GLU A 19 28.35 -24.99 -20.79
CA GLU A 19 28.77 -23.59 -21.02
C GLU A 19 27.85 -22.78 -21.95
N HIS A 20 26.93 -23.43 -22.67
CA HIS A 20 25.95 -22.79 -23.55
C HIS A 20 24.51 -22.82 -23.02
N GLN A 21 24.28 -23.30 -21.78
CA GLN A 21 22.96 -23.35 -21.18
C GLN A 21 22.58 -22.02 -20.52
N SER A 22 21.40 -21.50 -20.89
CA SER A 22 20.83 -20.26 -20.35
C SER A 22 20.00 -20.46 -19.08
N VAL A 23 19.68 -21.71 -18.72
CA VAL A 23 18.81 -22.06 -17.58
C VAL A 23 19.39 -23.27 -16.85
N TYR A 24 19.59 -23.13 -15.54
CA TYR A 24 20.05 -24.20 -14.66
C TYR A 24 18.93 -24.52 -13.65
N ILE A 25 18.49 -25.78 -13.60
CA ILE A 25 17.40 -26.21 -12.71
C ILE A 25 18.00 -26.91 -11.49
N TYR A 26 18.18 -26.15 -10.41
CA TYR A 26 18.56 -26.69 -9.11
C TYR A 26 17.35 -27.34 -8.44
N LYS A 27 17.26 -28.67 -8.51
CA LYS A 27 16.35 -29.43 -7.64
C LYS A 27 17.00 -29.53 -6.25
N PRO A 28 16.28 -29.21 -5.15
CA PRO A 28 16.80 -29.51 -3.82
C PRO A 28 17.05 -31.02 -3.70
N ALA A 29 17.99 -31.41 -2.83
CA ALA A 29 18.30 -32.81 -2.57
C ALA A 29 17.13 -33.49 -1.83
N GLY A 30 16.10 -33.85 -2.59
CA GLY A 30 14.87 -34.42 -2.06
C GLY A 30 15.11 -35.74 -1.34
N ASN A 31 14.44 -35.91 -0.21
CA ASN A 31 14.25 -37.22 0.41
C ASN A 31 13.84 -38.23 -0.67
N PRO A 32 14.49 -39.41 -0.77
CA PRO A 32 14.22 -40.39 -1.84
C PRO A 32 12.93 -41.19 -1.56
N LYS A 33 11.79 -40.49 -1.50
CA LYS A 33 10.45 -41.02 -1.20
C LYS A 33 9.34 -40.24 -1.92
N THR A 34 9.51 -39.99 -3.20
CA THR A 34 8.39 -39.88 -4.16
C THR A 34 8.70 -40.80 -5.34
N ASP A 35 7.69 -41.54 -5.79
CA ASP A 35 7.87 -42.64 -6.73
C ASP A 35 8.44 -42.19 -8.09
N ASP A 36 9.63 -42.69 -8.41
CA ASP A 36 10.06 -42.88 -9.79
C ASP A 36 10.81 -44.22 -9.87
N GLN A 37 10.05 -45.30 -10.12
CA GLN A 37 10.59 -46.66 -10.20
C GLN A 37 11.35 -46.87 -11.51
N GLN A 38 12.62 -46.44 -11.59
CA GLN A 38 13.56 -47.03 -12.56
C GLN A 38 15.05 -46.95 -12.17
N LEU A 39 15.50 -48.02 -11.51
CA LEU A 39 16.80 -48.69 -11.73
C LEU A 39 18.07 -47.82 -11.85
N ARG A 40 18.89 -47.81 -10.77
CA ARG A 40 20.30 -48.24 -10.84
C ARG A 40 20.87 -48.65 -9.47
N LYS A 41 21.91 -49.48 -9.51
CA LYS A 41 22.32 -50.34 -8.38
C LYS A 41 23.16 -49.59 -7.32
N ARG A 42 22.82 -49.83 -6.05
CA ARG A 42 23.53 -49.36 -4.84
C ARG A 42 25.05 -49.60 -4.88
N ARG A 43 25.82 -48.60 -4.43
CA ARG A 43 27.09 -48.81 -3.70
C ARG A 43 26.93 -48.19 -2.31
N LYS A 44 27.18 -48.96 -1.25
CA LYS A 44 27.05 -48.46 0.14
C LYS A 44 28.26 -47.57 0.47
N LEU A 45 28.01 -46.38 0.99
CA LEU A 45 28.96 -45.60 1.79
C LEU A 45 28.35 -45.33 3.17
N THR A 46 29.21 -45.19 4.16
CA THR A 46 28.88 -45.23 5.59
C THR A 46 28.18 -43.97 6.06
N HIS A 47 27.11 -44.16 6.85
CA HIS A 47 26.41 -43.10 7.55
C HIS A 47 27.35 -42.46 8.60
N VAL A 48 27.63 -41.16 8.46
CA VAL A 48 27.95 -40.31 9.61
C VAL A 48 26.65 -39.61 9.95
N SER A 49 26.16 -39.82 11.16
CA SER A 49 24.89 -39.23 11.62
C SER A 49 25.15 -37.82 12.13
N GLU A 50 25.03 -36.84 11.24
CA GLU A 50 24.76 -35.47 11.68
C GLU A 50 23.28 -35.36 12.06
N GLU A 51 23.01 -35.00 13.31
CA GLU A 51 21.67 -34.73 13.80
C GLU A 51 21.17 -33.40 13.22
N HIS A 52 20.65 -33.45 11.99
CA HIS A 52 19.84 -32.36 11.45
C HIS A 52 18.49 -32.35 12.19
N THR A 53 18.43 -31.61 13.30
CA THR A 53 17.17 -31.18 13.89
C THR A 53 16.36 -30.47 12.83
N GLN A 54 15.14 -30.97 12.58
CA GLN A 54 14.17 -30.33 11.71
C GLN A 54 13.62 -29.06 12.40
N ASN A 55 14.45 -28.02 12.44
CA ASN A 55 13.96 -26.68 12.69
C ASN A 55 13.11 -26.29 11.47
N GLU A 56 11.82 -26.07 11.68
CA GLU A 56 11.02 -25.28 10.74
C GLU A 56 11.75 -23.96 10.53
N GLU A 57 12.21 -23.69 9.30
CA GLU A 57 12.93 -22.46 8.98
C GLU A 57 12.01 -21.26 9.21
N LEU A 58 12.20 -20.59 10.35
CA LEU A 58 11.47 -19.37 10.68
C LEU A 58 11.93 -18.27 9.72
N PRO A 59 11.01 -17.54 9.06
CA PRO A 59 11.38 -16.51 8.08
C PRO A 59 11.96 -15.24 8.74
N PHE A 60 11.98 -15.16 10.07
CA PHE A 60 12.55 -14.05 10.82
C PHE A 60 13.96 -14.42 11.28
N VAL A 61 14.92 -13.55 10.97
CA VAL A 61 16.33 -13.69 11.37
C VAL A 61 16.47 -13.23 12.83
N PRO A 62 17.30 -13.89 13.66
CA PRO A 62 17.61 -13.42 15.01
C PRO A 62 18.34 -12.07 14.96
N LEU A 63 17.86 -11.13 15.77
CA LEU A 63 18.41 -9.79 15.94
C LEU A 63 19.47 -9.76 17.05
N LEU A 64 19.90 -8.55 17.45
CA LEU A 64 20.89 -8.33 18.51
C LEU A 64 22.23 -9.03 18.21
N ASP A 65 22.72 -8.88 16.97
CA ASP A 65 23.91 -9.58 16.44
C ASP A 65 23.85 -11.12 16.57
N GLY A 66 22.64 -11.68 16.44
CA GLY A 66 22.39 -13.12 16.55
C GLY A 66 22.23 -13.63 17.99
N LYS A 67 22.11 -12.74 18.99
CA LYS A 67 21.90 -13.10 20.41
C LYS A 67 20.43 -13.24 20.80
N GLU A 68 19.48 -12.81 19.96
CA GLU A 68 18.05 -13.03 20.20
C GLU A 68 17.74 -14.54 20.29
N ASP A 69 17.16 -14.98 21.40
CA ASP A 69 16.82 -16.40 21.60
C ASP A 69 15.75 -16.87 20.61
N ALA A 70 15.84 -18.14 20.22
CA ALA A 70 14.92 -18.77 19.28
C ALA A 70 13.46 -18.77 19.77
N THR A 71 13.21 -18.69 21.08
CA THR A 71 11.84 -18.48 21.60
C THR A 71 11.33 -17.07 21.29
N LEU A 72 12.14 -16.02 21.49
CA LEU A 72 11.76 -14.64 21.20
C LEU A 72 11.52 -14.41 19.71
N VAL A 73 12.34 -15.00 18.83
CA VAL A 73 12.10 -14.99 17.37
C VAL A 73 10.73 -15.61 17.03
N LYS A 74 10.38 -16.74 17.67
CA LYS A 74 9.06 -17.38 17.51
C LYS A 74 7.93 -16.48 18.02
N HIS A 75 8.08 -15.84 19.18
CA HIS A 75 7.09 -14.91 19.73
C HIS A 75 6.90 -13.69 18.82
N ARG A 76 7.97 -13.09 18.30
CA ARG A 76 7.95 -11.97 17.34
C ARG A 76 7.19 -12.32 16.06
N TYR A 77 7.44 -13.51 15.51
CA TYR A 77 6.74 -14.00 14.31
C TYR A 77 5.26 -14.38 14.58
N ALA A 78 4.96 -14.96 15.74
CA ALA A 78 3.60 -15.25 16.17
C ALA A 78 2.78 -13.96 16.40
N ALA A 79 3.36 -12.95 17.04
CA ALA A 79 2.74 -11.63 17.23
C ALA A 79 2.40 -10.99 15.88
N PHE A 80 3.32 -11.00 14.91
CA PHE A 80 3.05 -10.52 13.55
C PHE A 80 1.91 -11.29 12.88
N LYS A 81 1.89 -12.62 12.96
CA LYS A 81 0.81 -13.45 12.38
C LYS A 81 -0.55 -13.13 12.99
N ASN A 82 -0.63 -13.06 14.31
CA ASN A 82 -1.87 -12.78 15.04
C ASN A 82 -2.38 -11.37 14.71
N PHE A 83 -1.51 -10.36 14.79
CA PHE A 83 -1.83 -8.98 14.41
C PHE A 83 -2.31 -8.89 12.95
N TRP A 84 -1.53 -9.42 12.00
CA TRP A 84 -1.86 -9.34 10.59
C TRP A 84 -3.15 -10.10 10.24
N SER A 85 -3.45 -11.22 10.89
CA SER A 85 -4.70 -11.96 10.63
C SER A 85 -5.93 -11.10 10.94
N GLY A 86 -5.93 -10.37 12.05
CA GLY A 86 -7.00 -9.43 12.41
C GLY A 86 -7.13 -8.28 11.42
N GLN A 87 -6.01 -7.63 11.06
CA GLN A 87 -6.03 -6.53 10.10
C GLN A 87 -6.47 -6.99 8.69
N SER A 88 -6.01 -8.16 8.23
CA SER A 88 -6.38 -8.74 6.94
C SER A 88 -7.87 -9.06 6.85
N GLN A 89 -8.47 -9.56 7.93
CA GLN A 89 -9.93 -9.79 8.00
C GLN A 89 -10.73 -8.48 7.93
N ARG A 90 -10.26 -7.42 8.60
CA ARG A 90 -10.88 -6.08 8.53
C ARG A 90 -10.84 -5.52 7.10
N ILE A 91 -9.67 -5.59 6.45
CA ILE A 91 -9.50 -5.17 5.03
C ILE A 91 -10.45 -5.96 4.13
N GLN A 92 -10.46 -7.29 4.22
CA GLN A 92 -11.34 -8.14 3.41
C GLN A 92 -12.83 -7.85 3.63
N ARG A 93 -13.24 -7.54 4.87
CA ARG A 93 -14.61 -7.11 5.18
C ARG A 93 -14.99 -5.81 4.45
N ILE A 94 -14.13 -4.78 4.51
CA ILE A 94 -14.38 -3.51 3.82
C ILE A 94 -14.50 -3.72 2.31
N LEU A 95 -13.58 -4.48 1.70
CA LEU A 95 -13.64 -4.80 0.27
C LEU A 95 -14.91 -5.55 -0.09
N HIS A 96 -15.32 -6.54 0.72
CA HIS A 96 -16.58 -7.25 0.52
C HIS A 96 -17.80 -6.32 0.61
N GLU A 97 -17.84 -5.40 1.57
CA GLU A 97 -18.92 -4.42 1.70
C GLU A 97 -19.02 -3.48 0.49
N VAL A 98 -17.88 -2.93 0.02
CA VAL A 98 -17.83 -2.02 -1.14
C VAL A 98 -18.35 -2.71 -2.40
N ASP A 99 -17.92 -3.94 -2.64
CA ASP A 99 -18.34 -4.70 -3.82
C ASP A 99 -19.73 -5.34 -3.70
N SER A 100 -20.27 -5.51 -2.48
CA SER A 100 -21.52 -6.24 -2.23
C SER A 100 -22.71 -5.72 -3.05
N MET A 101 -22.89 -4.39 -3.10
CA MET A 101 -23.96 -3.75 -3.87
C MET A 101 -23.79 -4.01 -5.38
N ALA A 102 -22.57 -3.97 -5.89
CA ALA A 102 -22.29 -4.25 -7.29
C ALA A 102 -22.52 -5.72 -7.65
N VAL A 103 -22.08 -6.66 -6.80
CA VAL A 103 -22.34 -8.10 -6.97
C VAL A 103 -23.84 -8.39 -6.97
N VAL A 104 -24.62 -7.79 -6.05
CA VAL A 104 -26.09 -7.94 -6.03
C VAL A 104 -26.71 -7.42 -7.33
N ASN A 105 -26.39 -6.20 -7.76
CA ASN A 105 -26.93 -5.59 -8.98
C ASN A 105 -26.57 -6.39 -10.25
N LEU A 106 -25.33 -6.91 -10.35
CA LEU A 106 -24.90 -7.75 -11.46
C LEU A 106 -25.56 -9.14 -11.42
N THR A 107 -25.73 -9.72 -10.24
CA THR A 107 -26.42 -11.01 -10.07
C THR A 107 -27.89 -10.90 -10.45
N GLU A 108 -28.58 -9.82 -10.06
CA GLU A 108 -29.95 -9.55 -10.47
C GLU A 108 -30.07 -9.36 -11.99
N PHE A 109 -29.13 -8.61 -12.60
CA PHE A 109 -29.05 -8.49 -14.05
C PHE A 109 -28.87 -9.83 -14.76
N VAL A 110 -27.95 -10.69 -14.30
CA VAL A 110 -27.76 -12.04 -14.86
C VAL A 110 -29.02 -12.89 -14.71
N LYS A 111 -29.79 -12.75 -13.61
CA LYS A 111 -31.11 -13.41 -13.46
C LYS A 111 -32.12 -12.89 -14.50
N GLN A 112 -32.25 -11.58 -14.66
CA GLN A 112 -33.21 -10.92 -15.56
C GLN A 112 -32.86 -11.00 -17.05
N ALA A 113 -31.58 -11.17 -17.39
CA ALA A 113 -31.07 -11.22 -18.76
C ALA A 113 -31.58 -12.45 -19.53
N THR A 114 -32.61 -12.27 -20.35
CA THR A 114 -33.13 -13.27 -21.30
C THR A 114 -33.21 -12.65 -22.70
N PRO A 115 -33.06 -13.44 -23.78
CA PRO A 115 -33.14 -12.91 -25.14
C PRO A 115 -34.50 -12.25 -25.42
N GLU A 116 -35.59 -12.73 -24.81
CA GLU A 116 -36.92 -12.12 -24.88
C GLU A 116 -36.97 -10.70 -24.30
N ASN A 117 -36.29 -10.47 -23.17
CA ASN A 117 -36.21 -9.15 -22.53
C ASN A 117 -35.29 -8.16 -23.26
N CYS A 118 -34.49 -8.63 -24.23
CA CYS A 118 -33.46 -7.84 -24.91
C CYS A 118 -33.72 -7.67 -26.43
N GLU A 119 -34.97 -7.75 -26.88
CA GLU A 119 -35.36 -7.65 -28.31
C GLU A 119 -34.66 -8.70 -29.20
N GLY A 120 -34.31 -9.87 -28.65
CA GLY A 120 -33.52 -10.91 -29.31
C GLY A 120 -32.01 -10.64 -29.33
N ARG A 121 -31.52 -9.49 -28.83
CA ARG A 121 -30.08 -9.17 -28.77
C ARG A 121 -29.38 -9.91 -27.63
N ILE A 122 -28.05 -10.05 -27.72
CA ILE A 122 -27.27 -10.57 -26.60
C ILE A 122 -27.25 -9.54 -25.46
N PRO A 123 -27.71 -9.89 -24.24
CA PRO A 123 -27.59 -9.01 -23.08
C PRO A 123 -26.12 -8.82 -22.72
N CYS A 124 -25.69 -7.57 -22.54
CA CYS A 124 -24.37 -7.27 -22.02
C CYS A 124 -24.35 -6.27 -20.86
N GLY A 125 -23.48 -6.53 -19.89
CA GLY A 125 -23.20 -5.64 -18.76
C GLY A 125 -21.86 -4.96 -18.95
N MET A 126 -21.84 -3.64 -18.98
CA MET A 126 -20.63 -2.83 -19.12
C MET A 126 -20.24 -2.32 -17.74
N ILE A 127 -19.14 -2.85 -17.19
CA ILE A 127 -18.70 -2.58 -15.83
C ILE A 127 -17.61 -1.51 -15.87
N THR A 128 -17.94 -0.28 -15.47
CA THR A 128 -16.96 0.81 -15.39
C THR A 128 -16.32 0.84 -14.00
N LEU A 129 -15.00 0.63 -13.96
CA LEU A 129 -14.20 0.57 -12.72
C LEU A 129 -13.12 1.68 -12.65
N GLY A 130 -13.07 2.54 -13.67
CA GLY A 130 -12.03 3.57 -13.79
C GLY A 130 -10.63 2.95 -13.87
N SER A 131 -9.66 3.63 -13.23
CA SER A 131 -8.26 3.20 -13.18
C SER A 131 -8.00 1.90 -12.40
N ASN A 132 -8.99 1.35 -11.70
CA ASN A 132 -8.83 0.22 -10.78
C ASN A 132 -9.08 -1.15 -11.44
N ILE A 133 -8.73 -1.35 -12.72
CA ILE A 133 -8.95 -2.61 -13.46
C ILE A 133 -8.56 -3.86 -12.64
N SER A 134 -7.48 -3.82 -11.86
CA SER A 134 -7.06 -4.97 -11.06
C SER A 134 -8.07 -5.45 -10.01
N SER A 135 -8.92 -4.58 -9.45
CA SER A 135 -9.94 -4.99 -8.47
C SER A 135 -11.12 -5.72 -9.11
N ILE A 136 -11.24 -5.70 -10.45
CA ILE A 136 -12.26 -6.49 -11.16
C ILE A 136 -12.09 -7.99 -10.87
N SER A 137 -10.86 -8.46 -10.60
CA SER A 137 -10.63 -9.89 -10.34
C SER A 137 -11.42 -10.34 -9.11
N GLY A 138 -11.20 -9.71 -7.96
CA GLY A 138 -11.92 -10.05 -6.73
C GLY A 138 -13.44 -9.87 -6.88
N LEU A 139 -13.91 -8.85 -7.60
CA LEU A 139 -15.33 -8.68 -7.90
C LEU A 139 -15.91 -9.86 -8.70
N LEU A 140 -15.21 -10.28 -9.75
CA LEU A 140 -15.62 -11.38 -10.62
C LEU A 140 -15.51 -12.74 -9.93
N ASP A 141 -14.52 -12.93 -9.06
CA ASP A 141 -14.38 -14.14 -8.24
C ASP A 141 -15.59 -14.29 -7.29
N ARG A 142 -15.99 -13.20 -6.60
CA ARG A 142 -17.20 -13.18 -5.74
C ARG A 142 -18.51 -13.31 -6.55
N LEU A 143 -18.57 -12.72 -7.75
CA LEU A 143 -19.72 -12.90 -8.66
C LEU A 143 -19.82 -14.36 -9.11
N ARG A 144 -18.71 -15.00 -9.47
CA ARG A 144 -18.65 -16.43 -9.83
C ARG A 144 -19.14 -17.29 -8.68
N GLU A 145 -18.60 -17.13 -7.48
CA GLU A 145 -19.05 -17.85 -6.27
C GLU A 145 -20.56 -17.69 -6.02
N ARG A 146 -21.07 -16.46 -6.12
CA ARG A 146 -22.50 -16.16 -5.87
C ARG A 146 -23.43 -16.76 -6.93
N VAL A 147 -23.06 -16.63 -8.21
CA VAL A 147 -23.90 -17.06 -9.34
C VAL A 147 -23.87 -18.57 -9.53
N GLN A 148 -22.74 -19.23 -9.23
CA GLN A 148 -22.63 -20.69 -9.17
C GLN A 148 -23.33 -21.27 -7.94
N GLY A 149 -23.20 -20.64 -6.75
CA GLY A 149 -23.89 -21.07 -5.54
C GLY A 149 -25.41 -21.00 -5.62
N ASP A 150 -25.95 -20.00 -6.32
CA ASP A 150 -27.38 -19.91 -6.65
C ASP A 150 -27.79 -20.85 -7.82
N GLY A 151 -26.84 -21.50 -8.51
CA GLY A 151 -27.09 -22.41 -9.63
C GLY A 151 -27.57 -21.75 -10.93
N ILE A 152 -27.36 -20.45 -11.11
CA ILE A 152 -27.98 -19.64 -12.18
C ILE A 152 -27.19 -19.67 -13.49
N ALA A 153 -25.87 -19.61 -13.40
CA ALA A 153 -25.01 -19.51 -14.56
C ALA A 153 -23.56 -19.91 -14.26
N ASP A 154 -22.85 -20.31 -15.31
CA ASP A 154 -21.41 -20.50 -15.28
C ASP A 154 -20.69 -19.28 -15.82
N VAL A 155 -19.59 -18.91 -15.14
CA VAL A 155 -18.80 -17.72 -15.45
C VAL A 155 -17.46 -18.12 -16.07
N ALA A 156 -17.24 -17.71 -17.31
CA ALA A 156 -15.98 -17.85 -18.02
C ALA A 156 -15.27 -16.49 -18.09
N VAL A 157 -14.16 -16.34 -17.39
CA VAL A 157 -13.34 -15.12 -17.46
C VAL A 157 -12.29 -15.28 -18.57
N LEU A 158 -12.21 -14.28 -19.45
CA LEU A 158 -11.27 -14.17 -20.56
C LEU A 158 -10.30 -13.03 -20.31
N GLU A 159 -9.00 -13.31 -20.41
CA GLU A 159 -7.94 -12.32 -20.37
C GLU A 159 -7.39 -12.02 -21.78
N SER A 160 -6.88 -10.81 -22.00
CA SER A 160 -6.36 -10.37 -23.30
C SER A 160 -5.14 -11.18 -23.75
N GLY A 161 -4.35 -11.71 -22.82
CA GLY A 161 -3.21 -12.59 -23.11
C GLY A 161 -3.60 -13.92 -23.77
N ASP A 162 -4.77 -14.48 -23.42
CA ASP A 162 -5.31 -15.68 -24.06
C ASP A 162 -5.91 -15.38 -25.44
N ALA A 163 -6.26 -14.11 -25.70
CA ALA A 163 -7.02 -13.66 -26.86
C ALA A 163 -6.19 -13.38 -28.14
N SER A 164 -5.08 -14.08 -28.29
CA SER A 164 -4.19 -14.00 -29.47
C SER A 164 -4.84 -14.40 -30.80
N ASN A 165 -5.90 -15.23 -30.78
CA ASN A 165 -6.75 -15.54 -31.93
C ASN A 165 -8.07 -16.19 -31.48
N LEU A 166 -9.09 -16.16 -32.34
CA LEU A 166 -10.43 -16.69 -32.05
C LEU A 166 -10.43 -18.16 -31.59
N LYS A 167 -9.58 -19.02 -32.17
CA LYS A 167 -9.47 -20.44 -31.81
C LYS A 167 -8.96 -20.62 -30.37
N ASN A 168 -8.00 -19.81 -29.94
CA ASN A 168 -7.50 -19.83 -28.57
C ASN A 168 -8.56 -19.35 -27.58
N VAL A 169 -9.29 -18.26 -27.89
CA VAL A 169 -10.39 -17.75 -27.05
C VAL A 169 -11.51 -18.77 -26.90
N LEU A 170 -11.94 -19.41 -27.99
CA LEU A 170 -12.97 -20.45 -27.92
C LEU A 170 -12.49 -21.65 -27.10
N LYS A 171 -11.23 -22.06 -27.26
CA LYS A 171 -10.63 -23.14 -26.48
C LYS A 171 -10.55 -22.81 -24.98
N THR A 172 -10.18 -21.59 -24.59
CA THR A 172 -10.16 -21.19 -23.18
C THR A 172 -11.57 -21.07 -22.62
N LEU A 173 -12.49 -20.43 -23.33
CA LEU A 173 -13.91 -20.32 -22.95
C LEU A 173 -14.54 -21.69 -22.68
N ILE A 174 -14.41 -22.64 -23.62
CA ILE A 174 -14.95 -23.99 -23.49
C ILE A 174 -14.27 -24.74 -22.33
N ARG A 175 -12.93 -24.67 -22.23
CA ARG A 175 -12.18 -25.33 -21.17
C ARG A 175 -12.58 -24.83 -19.78
N THR A 176 -12.72 -23.52 -19.59
CA THR A 176 -13.08 -22.92 -18.30
C THR A 176 -14.47 -23.36 -17.85
N ILE A 177 -15.44 -23.40 -18.75
CA ILE A 177 -16.81 -23.82 -18.41
C ILE A 177 -16.88 -25.31 -18.09
N LEU A 178 -16.21 -26.16 -18.88
CA LEU A 178 -16.17 -27.61 -18.62
C LEU A 178 -15.39 -27.93 -17.32
N ALA A 179 -14.29 -27.23 -17.04
CA ALA A 179 -13.51 -27.43 -15.82
C ALA A 179 -14.27 -27.02 -14.54
N ASN A 180 -15.22 -26.09 -14.61
CA ASN A 180 -16.05 -25.70 -13.47
C ASN A 180 -16.98 -26.82 -12.98
N MET A 181 -17.23 -27.87 -13.78
CA MET A 181 -18.06 -29.02 -13.41
C MET A 181 -17.27 -30.14 -12.71
N GLU A 182 -15.97 -30.26 -12.97
CA GLU A 182 -15.14 -31.39 -12.56
C GLU A 182 -13.92 -30.89 -11.78
N GLY A 183 -14.04 -30.89 -10.45
CA GLY A 183 -12.96 -30.46 -9.55
C GLY A 183 -11.69 -31.31 -9.72
N GLU A 184 -10.68 -30.75 -10.37
CA GLU A 184 -9.27 -31.18 -10.53
C GLU A 184 -8.95 -32.65 -10.92
N ALA A 185 -9.94 -33.51 -11.12
CA ALA A 185 -9.74 -34.96 -11.21
C ALA A 185 -10.44 -35.66 -12.41
N ALA A 186 -10.57 -34.99 -13.56
CA ALA A 186 -11.12 -35.61 -14.78
C ALA A 186 -10.58 -35.03 -16.11
N ASP A 187 -9.29 -34.73 -16.19
CA ASP A 187 -8.64 -34.53 -17.50
C ASP A 187 -8.53 -35.88 -18.23
N VAL A 188 -9.66 -36.45 -18.71
CA VAL A 188 -9.81 -37.42 -19.83
C VAL A 188 -11.28 -37.84 -20.13
N ASP A 189 -12.21 -37.91 -19.16
CA ASP A 189 -13.41 -38.78 -19.31
C ASP A 189 -14.70 -38.16 -19.91
N PHE A 190 -14.80 -36.83 -20.10
CA PHE A 190 -15.87 -36.23 -20.95
C PHE A 190 -15.82 -36.66 -22.44
N ARG A 191 -14.91 -37.58 -22.82
CA ARG A 191 -14.52 -37.91 -24.19
C ARG A 191 -15.09 -39.21 -24.77
N SER A 192 -15.89 -40.00 -24.04
CA SER A 192 -16.22 -41.38 -24.48
C SER A 192 -17.70 -41.72 -24.73
N ASP A 193 -18.68 -41.13 -24.03
CA ASP A 193 -20.03 -41.74 -23.93
C ASP A 193 -21.16 -41.13 -24.80
N ARG A 194 -20.81 -40.46 -25.91
CA ARG A 194 -21.78 -40.11 -26.96
C ARG A 194 -21.30 -40.59 -28.32
N LEU A 195 -22.13 -41.38 -29.02
CA LEU A 195 -21.85 -41.97 -30.33
C LEU A 195 -21.80 -40.91 -31.45
N GLY A 196 -20.70 -40.17 -31.54
CA GLY A 196 -20.48 -39.13 -32.54
C GLY A 196 -19.00 -38.94 -32.88
N PRO A 197 -18.69 -38.17 -33.95
CA PRO A 197 -17.32 -37.80 -34.27
C PRO A 197 -16.71 -36.95 -33.15
N LYS A 198 -15.39 -37.09 -32.92
CA LYS A 198 -14.68 -36.30 -31.90
C LYS A 198 -14.70 -34.82 -32.26
N LEU A 199 -15.53 -34.05 -31.55
CA LEU A 199 -15.60 -32.60 -31.66
C LEU A 199 -14.25 -31.96 -31.28
N LEU A 200 -13.96 -30.83 -31.91
CA LEU A 200 -12.74 -30.07 -31.66
C LEU A 200 -12.88 -29.29 -30.35
N ALA A 201 -11.80 -29.15 -29.59
CA ALA A 201 -11.80 -28.47 -28.28
C ALA A 201 -12.07 -26.94 -28.32
N TYR A 202 -12.47 -26.42 -29.48
CA TYR A 202 -12.86 -25.02 -29.74
C TYR A 202 -14.22 -24.91 -30.44
N ASP A 203 -14.99 -26.01 -30.49
CA ASP A 203 -16.31 -26.07 -31.12
C ASP A 203 -17.43 -25.72 -30.13
N LEU A 204 -18.30 -24.77 -30.49
CA LEU A 204 -19.44 -24.37 -29.66
C LEU A 204 -20.50 -25.48 -29.51
N GLU A 205 -20.49 -26.52 -30.35
CA GLU A 205 -21.38 -27.67 -30.16
C GLU A 205 -21.14 -28.37 -28.80
N LEU A 206 -19.92 -28.30 -28.25
CA LEU A 206 -19.62 -28.77 -26.89
C LEU A 206 -20.38 -27.98 -25.82
N LEU A 207 -20.46 -26.65 -25.96
CA LEU A 207 -21.21 -25.78 -25.03
C LEU A 207 -22.71 -25.94 -25.17
N HIS A 208 -23.21 -26.13 -26.39
CA HIS A 208 -24.62 -26.46 -26.60
C HIS A 208 -24.95 -27.83 -25.96
N GLY A 209 -24.09 -28.84 -26.14
CA GLY A 209 -24.24 -30.15 -25.49
C GLY A 209 -24.14 -30.11 -23.96
N TYR A 210 -23.45 -29.12 -23.40
CA TYR A 210 -23.39 -28.82 -21.98
C TYR A 210 -24.70 -28.18 -21.47
N VAL A 211 -25.18 -27.10 -22.09
CA VAL A 211 -26.45 -26.43 -21.74
C VAL A 211 -27.66 -27.36 -21.84
N GLN A 212 -27.64 -28.32 -22.79
CA GLN A 212 -28.70 -29.33 -22.90
C GLN A 212 -28.78 -30.28 -21.70
N GLN A 213 -27.65 -30.53 -21.01
CA GLN A 213 -27.60 -31.31 -19.78
C GLN A 213 -28.05 -30.44 -18.60
N ASN A 214 -27.49 -29.24 -18.49
CA ASN A 214 -27.76 -28.30 -17.39
C ASN A 214 -28.87 -27.30 -17.75
N LYS A 215 -30.08 -27.81 -17.97
CA LYS A 215 -31.24 -26.99 -18.36
C LYS A 215 -31.54 -25.91 -17.31
N GLY A 216 -31.44 -24.65 -17.74
CA GLY A 216 -31.74 -23.47 -16.92
C GLY A 216 -30.51 -22.64 -16.55
N GLN A 217 -29.30 -23.18 -16.70
CA GLN A 217 -28.07 -22.43 -16.50
C GLN A 217 -27.76 -21.53 -17.71
N LYS A 218 -27.31 -20.30 -17.43
CA LYS A 218 -26.80 -19.35 -18.43
C LYS A 218 -25.28 -19.46 -18.54
N ILE A 219 -24.71 -18.93 -19.62
CA ILE A 219 -23.27 -18.82 -19.80
C ILE A 219 -22.88 -17.34 -19.80
N VAL A 220 -22.16 -16.93 -18.76
CA VAL A 220 -21.65 -15.57 -18.59
C VAL A 220 -20.20 -15.53 -19.08
N VAL A 221 -19.95 -14.84 -20.19
CA VAL A 221 -18.60 -14.63 -20.74
C VAL A 221 -18.11 -13.26 -20.32
N VAL A 222 -16.99 -13.20 -19.60
CA VAL A 222 -16.45 -11.97 -19.02
C VAL A 222 -15.15 -11.57 -19.70
N PHE A 223 -15.13 -10.40 -20.33
CA PHE A 223 -13.92 -9.76 -20.84
C PHE A 223 -13.30 -8.90 -19.73
N LYS A 224 -12.22 -9.38 -19.11
CA LYS A 224 -11.62 -8.76 -17.91
C LYS A 224 -11.12 -7.33 -18.15
N ASP A 225 -10.46 -7.12 -19.28
CA ASP A 225 -9.96 -5.82 -19.75
C ASP A 225 -10.29 -5.71 -21.24
N SER A 226 -11.48 -5.20 -21.55
CA SER A 226 -11.99 -5.13 -22.94
C SER A 226 -11.18 -4.19 -23.84
N GLU A 227 -10.39 -3.26 -23.28
CA GLU A 227 -9.61 -2.30 -24.05
C GLU A 227 -8.28 -2.88 -24.55
N ALA A 228 -7.76 -3.90 -23.88
CA ALA A 228 -6.54 -4.62 -24.24
C ALA A 228 -6.77 -5.78 -25.24
N PHE A 229 -8.02 -6.13 -25.56
CA PHE A 229 -8.34 -7.16 -26.56
C PHE A 229 -8.14 -6.63 -27.99
N ASP A 230 -7.65 -7.49 -28.89
CA ASP A 230 -7.71 -7.22 -30.31
C ASP A 230 -9.16 -7.05 -30.78
N HIS A 231 -9.44 -5.93 -31.44
CA HIS A 231 -10.80 -5.52 -31.78
C HIS A 231 -11.40 -6.40 -32.89
N GLY A 232 -10.57 -6.99 -33.75
CA GLY A 232 -10.99 -7.97 -34.76
C GLY A 232 -11.42 -9.27 -34.10
N VAL A 233 -10.56 -9.86 -33.27
CA VAL A 233 -10.86 -11.11 -32.54
C VAL A 233 -12.11 -10.96 -31.66
N MET A 234 -12.28 -9.81 -31.00
CA MET A 234 -13.49 -9.52 -30.20
C MET A 234 -14.75 -9.37 -31.06
N SER A 235 -14.68 -8.66 -32.19
CA SER A 235 -15.81 -8.51 -33.13
C SER A 235 -16.23 -9.84 -33.76
N ASP A 236 -15.26 -10.67 -34.17
CA ASP A 236 -15.48 -12.01 -34.71
C ASP A 236 -16.11 -12.93 -33.65
N LEU A 237 -15.61 -12.91 -32.41
CA LEU A 237 -16.17 -13.70 -31.31
C LEU A 237 -17.62 -13.29 -31.00
N ILE A 238 -17.92 -12.00 -30.90
CA ILE A 238 -19.28 -11.53 -30.63
C ILE A 238 -20.21 -11.94 -31.78
N SER A 239 -19.77 -11.83 -33.04
CA SER A 239 -20.54 -12.23 -34.22
C SER A 239 -20.77 -13.75 -34.27
N LEU A 240 -19.81 -14.54 -33.82
CA LEU A 240 -19.92 -15.99 -33.72
C LEU A 240 -20.85 -16.40 -32.57
N LEU A 241 -20.71 -15.80 -31.38
CA LEU A 241 -21.62 -16.01 -30.25
C LEU A 241 -23.05 -15.58 -30.58
N TRP A 242 -23.21 -14.48 -31.33
CA TRP A 242 -24.50 -14.03 -31.89
C TRP A 242 -25.17 -15.10 -32.75
N SER A 243 -24.42 -15.84 -33.57
CA SER A 243 -25.00 -16.93 -34.37
C SER A 243 -25.50 -18.13 -33.55
N TRP A 244 -25.19 -18.21 -32.25
CA TRP A 244 -25.62 -19.30 -31.33
C TRP A 244 -26.50 -18.83 -30.16
N HIS A 245 -26.90 -17.55 -30.10
CA HIS A 245 -27.72 -16.99 -29.01
C HIS A 245 -29.10 -17.65 -28.87
N ASP A 246 -29.59 -18.27 -29.95
CA ASP A 246 -30.84 -19.02 -30.05
C ASP A 246 -30.78 -20.38 -29.32
N ARG A 247 -29.58 -20.95 -29.24
CA ARG A 247 -29.29 -22.30 -28.73
C ARG A 247 -28.55 -22.29 -27.39
N ILE A 248 -27.84 -21.21 -27.10
CA ILE A 248 -27.00 -21.04 -25.90
C ILE A 248 -27.41 -19.72 -25.21
N PRO A 249 -27.93 -19.76 -23.97
CA PRO A 249 -28.31 -18.56 -23.21
C PRO A 249 -27.07 -17.80 -22.73
N LEU A 250 -26.58 -16.89 -23.58
CA LEU A 250 -25.34 -16.12 -23.39
C LEU A 250 -25.60 -14.76 -22.74
N VAL A 251 -24.71 -14.37 -21.81
CA VAL A 251 -24.61 -13.01 -21.25
C VAL A 251 -23.16 -12.57 -21.35
N LEU A 252 -22.88 -11.35 -21.83
CA LEU A 252 -21.51 -10.83 -21.92
C LEU A 252 -21.27 -9.76 -20.84
N LEU A 253 -20.16 -9.84 -20.10
CA LEU A 253 -19.74 -8.77 -19.20
C LEU A 253 -18.42 -8.18 -19.70
N PHE A 254 -18.36 -6.85 -19.81
CA PHE A 254 -17.18 -6.13 -20.27
C PHE A 254 -16.61 -5.28 -19.13
N GLY A 255 -15.38 -5.57 -18.70
CA GLY A 255 -14.59 -4.67 -17.87
C GLY A 255 -14.09 -3.50 -18.71
N VAL A 256 -14.50 -2.28 -18.34
CA VAL A 256 -14.16 -1.03 -19.04
C VAL A 256 -13.40 -0.11 -18.08
N ALA A 257 -12.22 0.32 -18.51
CA ALA A 257 -11.31 1.13 -17.69
C ALA A 257 -11.55 2.63 -17.88
N THR A 258 -11.81 3.05 -19.12
CA THR A 258 -11.94 4.46 -19.51
C THR A 258 -13.40 4.91 -19.55
N SER A 259 -14.04 4.89 -20.72
CA SER A 259 -15.48 5.15 -20.89
C SER A 259 -16.10 4.14 -21.85
N VAL A 260 -17.40 3.91 -21.69
CA VAL A 260 -18.18 3.04 -22.57
C VAL A 260 -18.16 3.56 -24.02
N ASP A 261 -18.17 4.89 -24.21
CA ASP A 261 -18.13 5.52 -25.53
C ASP A 261 -16.85 5.18 -26.31
N LEU A 262 -15.71 5.02 -25.61
CA LEU A 262 -14.44 4.62 -26.23
C LEU A 262 -14.44 3.15 -26.65
N LEU A 263 -15.13 2.27 -25.91
CA LEU A 263 -15.33 0.88 -26.32
C LEU A 263 -16.30 0.79 -27.50
N GLU A 264 -17.41 1.54 -27.47
CA GLU A 264 -18.37 1.62 -28.59
C GLU A 264 -17.69 2.11 -29.87
N ALA A 265 -16.88 3.18 -29.78
CA ALA A 265 -16.15 3.74 -30.92
C ALA A 265 -15.09 2.79 -31.53
N ARG A 266 -14.60 1.82 -30.76
CA ARG A 266 -13.66 0.78 -31.24
C ARG A 266 -14.34 -0.40 -31.92
N LEU A 267 -15.63 -0.63 -31.65
CA LEU A 267 -16.39 -1.74 -32.22
C LEU A 267 -17.11 -1.35 -33.52
N PRO A 268 -17.18 -2.23 -34.53
CA PRO A 268 -18.02 -2.02 -35.70
C PRO A 268 -19.50 -1.87 -35.30
N ARG A 269 -20.22 -0.93 -35.91
CA ARG A 269 -21.67 -0.72 -35.66
C ARG A 269 -22.51 -1.98 -35.88
N SER A 270 -22.09 -2.87 -36.78
CA SER A 270 -22.69 -4.19 -36.98
C SER A 270 -22.63 -5.06 -35.73
N THR A 271 -21.50 -5.07 -35.02
CA THR A 271 -21.30 -5.79 -33.76
C THR A 271 -22.05 -5.12 -32.61
N VAL A 272 -22.01 -3.78 -32.51
CA VAL A 272 -22.74 -3.04 -31.46
C VAL A 272 -24.25 -3.31 -31.56
N ASN A 273 -24.81 -3.40 -32.76
CA ASN A 273 -26.23 -3.72 -32.97
C ASN A 273 -26.64 -5.14 -32.52
N MET A 274 -25.70 -6.07 -32.33
CA MET A 274 -25.98 -7.42 -31.79
C MET A 274 -26.10 -7.44 -30.26
N LEU A 275 -25.72 -6.35 -29.60
CA LEU A 275 -25.64 -6.24 -28.14
C LEU A 275 -26.78 -5.36 -27.59
N HIS A 276 -27.18 -5.65 -26.35
CA HIS A 276 -28.05 -4.79 -25.54
C HIS A 276 -27.35 -4.48 -24.21
N GLY A 277 -26.75 -3.29 -24.12
CA GLY A 277 -25.87 -2.89 -23.03
C GLY A 277 -26.59 -2.21 -21.85
N LYS A 278 -26.26 -2.65 -20.63
CA LYS A 278 -26.54 -1.93 -19.39
C LYS A 278 -25.23 -1.57 -18.69
N CYS A 279 -25.05 -0.29 -18.35
CA CYS A 279 -23.87 0.19 -17.64
C CYS A 279 -24.01 -0.02 -16.12
N PHE A 280 -22.93 -0.47 -15.49
CA PHE A 280 -22.76 -0.65 -14.06
C PHE A 280 -21.57 0.18 -13.61
N ASP A 281 -21.86 1.32 -12.96
CA ASP A 281 -20.82 2.22 -12.50
C ASP A 281 -20.36 1.81 -11.10
N ILE A 282 -19.29 1.03 -11.03
CA ILE A 282 -18.67 0.57 -9.78
C ILE A 282 -17.63 1.60 -9.38
N ARG A 283 -18.10 2.80 -9.05
CA ARG A 283 -17.29 3.77 -8.31
C ARG A 283 -17.32 3.42 -6.84
N ASP A 284 -16.14 3.39 -6.28
CA ASP A 284 -15.91 3.45 -4.85
C ASP A 284 -16.66 4.67 -4.27
N PRO A 285 -17.70 4.48 -3.44
CA PRO A 285 -18.58 5.56 -2.99
C PRO A 285 -17.90 6.49 -1.98
N GLY A 286 -16.71 6.13 -1.48
CA GLY A 286 -15.91 6.98 -0.62
C GLY A 286 -14.56 6.34 -0.32
N ASP A 287 -13.55 6.71 -1.11
CA ASP A 287 -12.11 6.43 -0.94
C ASP A 287 -11.82 5.27 0.02
N SER A 288 -11.97 4.05 -0.50
CA SER A 288 -11.79 2.80 0.24
C SER A 288 -10.39 2.67 0.81
N VAL A 289 -9.39 3.35 0.25
CA VAL A 289 -8.05 3.44 0.83
C VAL A 289 -8.07 4.26 2.12
N LYS A 290 -8.71 5.45 2.14
CA LYS A 290 -8.94 6.21 3.37
C LYS A 290 -9.83 5.47 4.36
N ARG A 291 -10.85 4.72 3.90
CA ARG A 291 -11.71 3.88 4.76
C ARG A 291 -10.93 2.75 5.43
N ILE A 292 -10.08 2.04 4.67
CA ILE A 292 -9.18 1.01 5.20
C ILE A 292 -8.21 1.62 6.21
N PHE A 293 -7.53 2.71 5.85
CA PHE A 293 -6.59 3.37 6.76
C PHE A 293 -7.25 3.77 8.08
N LEU A 294 -8.44 4.38 8.00
CA LEU A 294 -9.21 4.78 9.18
C LEU A 294 -9.56 3.59 10.07
N GLU A 295 -10.23 2.57 9.52
CA GLU A 295 -10.68 1.40 10.29
C GLU A 295 -9.54 0.73 11.05
N LEU A 296 -8.35 0.63 10.45
CA LEU A 296 -7.20 -0.04 11.07
C LEU A 296 -6.59 0.78 12.22
N GLU A 297 -6.48 2.10 12.07
CA GLU A 297 -5.88 2.96 13.08
C GLU A 297 -6.83 3.28 14.25
N THR A 298 -8.15 3.43 14.03
CA THR A 298 -9.12 3.77 15.10
C THR A 298 -9.78 2.58 15.80
N HIS A 299 -9.56 1.34 15.36
CA HIS A 299 -10.20 0.17 15.98
C HIS A 299 -9.85 0.03 17.48
N PRO A 300 -10.82 -0.28 18.38
CA PRO A 300 -10.58 -0.36 19.82
C PRO A 300 -9.54 -1.42 20.24
N ASP A 301 -9.43 -2.51 19.48
CA ASP A 301 -8.44 -3.58 19.68
C ASP A 301 -7.09 -3.36 18.97
N SER A 302 -6.81 -2.16 18.42
CA SER A 302 -5.51 -1.91 17.79
C SER A 302 -4.39 -1.76 18.83
N THR A 303 -3.26 -2.44 18.58
CA THR A 303 -2.10 -2.54 19.47
C THR A 303 -0.83 -1.89 18.91
N LEU A 304 -0.85 -1.55 17.62
CA LEU A 304 0.24 -0.96 16.85
C LEU A 304 -0.36 0.03 15.84
N TRP A 305 0.17 1.25 15.81
CA TRP A 305 -0.24 2.35 14.93
C TRP A 305 0.87 2.77 13.98
N LEU A 306 0.50 3.37 12.85
CA LEU A 306 1.44 3.91 11.87
C LEU A 306 1.70 5.40 12.15
N GLY A 307 2.97 5.72 12.39
CA GLY A 307 3.41 7.07 12.70
C GLY A 307 3.10 8.08 11.59
N HIS A 308 3.11 9.37 11.95
CA HIS A 308 2.61 10.43 11.08
C HIS A 308 3.37 10.55 9.74
N GLY A 309 4.65 10.20 9.69
CA GLY A 309 5.51 10.25 8.50
C GLY A 309 5.32 9.05 7.57
N VAL A 310 5.06 7.87 8.14
CA VAL A 310 4.71 6.64 7.40
C VAL A 310 3.28 6.72 6.87
N SER A 311 2.31 7.04 7.73
CA SER A 311 0.89 7.18 7.36
C SER A 311 0.68 8.23 6.26
N LYS A 312 1.33 9.39 6.40
CA LYS A 312 1.32 10.43 5.36
C LYS A 312 1.94 9.94 4.05
N LEU A 313 3.09 9.25 4.10
CA LEU A 313 3.74 8.70 2.90
C LEU A 313 2.85 7.67 2.18
N LEU A 314 2.13 6.83 2.92
CA LEU A 314 1.26 5.81 2.34
C LEU A 314 0.02 6.42 1.66
N LEU A 315 -0.61 7.43 2.28
CA LEU A 315 -1.77 8.13 1.70
C LEU A 315 -1.38 9.06 0.54
N GLU A 316 -0.33 9.88 0.67
CA GLU A 316 0.19 10.70 -0.45
C GLU A 316 0.46 9.81 -1.67
N ARG A 317 1.10 8.65 -1.45
CA ARG A 317 1.39 7.68 -2.50
C ARG A 317 0.12 7.06 -3.12
N SER A 318 -0.97 6.87 -2.36
CA SER A 318 -2.22 6.32 -2.91
C SER A 318 -3.03 7.35 -3.71
N GLU A 319 -2.83 8.65 -3.42
CA GLU A 319 -3.40 9.75 -4.20
C GLU A 319 -2.58 10.02 -5.47
N ASP A 320 -1.24 10.08 -5.36
CA ASP A 320 -0.30 10.32 -6.47
C ASP A 320 -0.20 9.15 -7.47
N HIS A 321 -0.42 7.92 -7.00
CA HIS A 321 -0.38 6.72 -7.81
C HIS A 321 -1.67 5.92 -7.62
N PHE A 322 -2.45 5.75 -8.69
CA PHE A 322 -3.66 4.94 -8.72
C PHE A 322 -3.42 3.53 -8.14
N GLN A 323 -3.78 3.36 -6.86
CA GLN A 323 -3.55 2.14 -6.11
C GLN A 323 -4.88 1.46 -5.84
N ASN A 324 -5.01 0.22 -6.32
CA ASN A 324 -6.03 -0.71 -5.88
C ASN A 324 -5.98 -0.84 -4.34
N PRO A 325 -7.12 -0.71 -3.63
CA PRO A 325 -7.24 -0.98 -2.19
C PRO A 325 -6.55 -2.28 -1.70
N GLU A 326 -6.52 -3.35 -2.50
CA GLU A 326 -5.80 -4.60 -2.18
C GLU A 326 -4.27 -4.42 -2.17
N ARG A 327 -3.74 -3.59 -3.08
CA ARG A 327 -2.30 -3.22 -3.11
C ARG A 327 -1.95 -2.29 -1.96
N PHE A 328 -2.87 -1.42 -1.55
CA PHE A 328 -2.73 -0.63 -0.33
C PHE A 328 -2.67 -1.54 0.91
N GLY A 329 -3.58 -2.51 1.02
CA GLY A 329 -3.53 -3.56 2.07
C GLY A 329 -2.22 -4.35 2.05
N SER A 330 -1.69 -4.68 0.87
CA SER A 330 -0.38 -5.34 0.73
C SER A 330 0.78 -4.43 1.14
N SER A 331 0.68 -3.12 0.91
CA SER A 331 1.67 -2.13 1.36
C SER A 331 1.64 -1.94 2.88
N LEU A 332 0.44 -1.94 3.49
CA LEU A 332 0.26 -1.98 4.94
C LEU A 332 0.86 -3.25 5.54
N LYS A 333 0.62 -4.43 4.94
CA LYS A 333 1.23 -5.69 5.36
C LYS A 333 2.75 -5.60 5.44
N TYR A 334 3.40 -5.10 4.39
CA TYR A 334 4.86 -4.94 4.35
C TYR A 334 5.35 -3.91 5.38
N THR A 335 4.60 -2.82 5.58
CA THR A 335 4.91 -1.78 6.57
C THR A 335 4.90 -2.35 8.00
N TYR A 336 3.82 -3.03 8.40
CA TYR A 336 3.75 -3.70 9.70
C TYR A 336 4.79 -4.83 9.81
N MET A 337 4.99 -5.63 8.76
CA MET A 337 6.02 -6.67 8.72
C MET A 337 7.41 -6.09 8.98
N THR A 338 7.73 -4.91 8.43
CA THR A 338 9.02 -4.25 8.64
C THR A 338 9.25 -3.89 10.11
N HIS A 339 8.21 -3.45 10.83
CA HIS A 339 8.26 -3.23 12.28
C HIS A 339 8.63 -4.51 13.03
N PHE A 340 7.85 -5.59 12.85
CA PHE A 340 8.11 -6.87 13.51
C PHE A 340 9.41 -7.54 13.05
N PHE A 341 9.89 -7.29 11.84
CA PHE A 341 11.12 -7.87 11.31
C PHE A 341 12.38 -7.19 11.84
N ALA A 342 12.39 -5.86 11.93
CA ALA A 342 13.59 -5.08 12.29
C ALA A 342 13.68 -4.70 13.77
N ASN A 343 12.55 -4.66 14.50
CA ASN A 343 12.52 -4.22 15.89
C ASN A 343 12.46 -5.42 16.86
N PRO A 344 13.49 -5.67 17.70
CA PRO A 344 13.44 -6.74 18.70
C PRO A 344 12.41 -6.47 19.79
N LEU A 345 12.07 -5.21 20.04
CA LEU A 345 11.09 -4.80 21.04
C LEU A 345 9.65 -5.07 20.61
N ALA A 346 9.40 -5.33 19.32
CA ALA A 346 8.09 -5.73 18.82
C ALA A 346 7.63 -7.08 19.39
N VAL A 347 8.55 -7.87 19.97
CA VAL A 347 8.25 -9.01 20.86
C VAL A 347 7.21 -8.62 21.90
N LEU A 348 7.33 -7.45 22.55
CA LEU A 348 6.46 -6.96 23.64
C LEU A 348 4.98 -6.75 23.25
N LEU A 349 4.65 -6.84 21.96
CA LEU A 349 3.26 -6.86 21.45
C LEU A 349 2.64 -8.28 21.48
N SER A 350 3.42 -9.34 21.72
CA SER A 350 2.91 -10.70 21.84
C SER A 350 2.14 -10.88 23.14
N GLU A 351 1.01 -11.57 23.04
CA GLU A 351 0.35 -12.14 24.21
C GLU A 351 1.25 -13.20 24.86
N GLY A 352 1.26 -13.24 26.20
CA GLY A 352 1.94 -14.28 26.98
C GLY A 352 3.34 -13.95 27.54
N ILE A 353 3.99 -12.85 27.14
CA ILE A 353 5.34 -12.52 27.64
C ILE A 353 5.33 -12.13 29.11
N CYS A 354 6.28 -12.70 29.84
CA CYS A 354 6.56 -12.43 31.24
C CYS A 354 7.92 -11.74 31.44
N GLU A 355 8.11 -11.20 32.64
CA GLU A 355 9.37 -10.58 33.09
C GLU A 355 10.57 -11.53 33.02
N THR A 356 10.31 -12.84 33.01
CA THR A 356 11.30 -13.92 32.92
C THR A 356 11.92 -14.08 31.54
N ASP A 357 11.25 -13.58 30.51
CA ASP A 357 11.59 -13.86 29.11
C ASP A 357 12.50 -12.75 28.54
N PHE A 358 12.75 -11.70 29.34
CA PHE A 358 13.66 -10.61 29.01
C PHE A 358 15.12 -11.06 29.13
N GLN A 359 15.73 -11.34 27.98
CA GLN A 359 17.19 -11.45 27.86
C GLN A 359 17.89 -10.13 28.28
N PRO A 360 19.14 -10.18 28.77
CA PRO A 360 19.87 -8.96 29.13
C PRO A 360 20.09 -8.04 27.93
N GLU A 361 20.32 -8.59 26.74
CA GLU A 361 20.45 -7.83 25.49
C GLU A 361 19.15 -7.09 25.10
N LEU A 362 17.98 -7.67 25.43
CA LEU A 362 16.68 -6.99 25.24
C LEU A 362 16.52 -5.84 26.24
N CYS A 363 16.99 -6.01 27.48
CA CYS A 363 17.03 -4.94 28.48
C CYS A 363 17.98 -3.80 28.05
N GLU A 364 19.14 -4.11 27.47
CA GLU A 364 20.04 -3.11 26.87
C GLU A 364 19.40 -2.41 25.66
N ALA A 365 18.71 -3.16 24.79
CA ALA A 365 17.95 -2.58 23.69
C ALA A 365 16.89 -1.59 24.21
N VAL A 366 16.19 -1.90 25.32
CA VAL A 366 15.25 -0.98 25.98
C VAL A 366 15.93 0.29 26.51
N ARG A 367 17.12 0.17 27.12
CA ARG A 367 17.87 1.33 27.64
C ARG A 367 18.35 2.28 26.53
N ASN A 368 18.64 1.76 25.35
CA ASN A 368 19.14 2.52 24.20
C ASN A 368 18.03 3.21 23.36
N ILE A 369 16.76 3.07 23.75
CA ILE A 369 15.63 3.69 23.05
C ILE A 369 15.63 5.23 23.26
N PRO A 370 15.39 6.06 22.24
CA PRO A 370 15.25 7.52 22.39
C PRO A 370 14.20 7.94 23.43
N SER A 371 13.04 7.28 23.49
CA SER A 371 12.04 7.51 24.54
C SER A 371 12.49 7.10 25.95
N PHE A 372 13.41 6.14 26.09
CA PHE A 372 14.02 5.82 27.39
C PHE A 372 14.91 6.97 27.86
N HIS A 373 15.81 7.45 27.01
CA HIS A 373 16.62 8.63 27.32
C HIS A 373 15.77 9.87 27.61
N ARG A 374 14.73 10.16 26.81
CA ARG A 374 13.80 11.27 27.07
C ARG A 374 13.05 11.08 28.40
N GLY A 375 12.57 9.87 28.69
CA GLY A 375 11.85 9.54 29.91
C GLY A 375 12.72 9.67 31.18
N VAL A 376 13.99 9.27 31.10
CA VAL A 376 14.98 9.46 32.17
C VAL A 376 15.30 10.95 32.35
N LEU A 377 15.65 11.67 31.28
CA LEU A 377 15.94 13.12 31.34
C LEU A 377 14.74 13.94 31.83
N MET A 378 13.52 13.57 31.44
CA MET A 378 12.29 14.16 31.99
C MET A 378 12.18 13.90 33.50
N ARG A 379 12.45 12.67 33.97
CA ARG A 379 12.41 12.37 35.42
C ARG A 379 13.53 13.03 36.21
N GLU A 380 14.74 13.12 35.66
CA GLU A 380 15.87 13.80 36.27
C GLU A 380 15.65 15.31 36.36
N SER A 381 15.16 15.94 35.28
CA SER A 381 14.78 17.36 35.31
C SER A 381 13.59 17.62 36.24
N HIS A 382 12.59 16.72 36.28
CA HIS A 382 11.49 16.83 37.26
C HIS A 382 11.99 16.68 38.70
N ALA A 383 12.92 15.76 38.97
CA ALA A 383 13.56 15.55 40.28
C ALA A 383 14.53 16.70 40.66
N GLN A 384 15.03 17.47 39.69
CA GLN A 384 15.77 18.70 39.94
C GLN A 384 14.84 19.89 40.25
N THR A 385 13.61 19.92 39.72
CA THR A 385 12.59 20.95 40.07
C THR A 385 11.73 20.61 41.29
N LEU A 386 11.55 19.33 41.60
CA LEU A 386 10.86 18.81 42.77
C LEU A 386 11.84 17.94 43.55
N LEU A 387 12.29 18.43 44.71
CA LEU A 387 13.18 17.75 45.66
C LEU A 387 12.49 16.52 46.30
N GLU A 388 12.25 15.50 45.49
CA GLU A 388 11.63 14.22 45.87
C GLU A 388 12.63 13.07 45.68
N ASP A 389 13.32 12.70 46.77
CA ASP A 389 14.36 11.64 46.79
C ASP A 389 13.92 10.28 46.21
N GLY A 390 12.60 10.04 46.12
CA GLY A 390 12.03 8.83 45.53
C GLY A 390 12.24 8.70 44.01
N ASN A 391 12.34 9.81 43.27
CA ASN A 391 12.45 9.77 41.80
C ASN A 391 13.86 9.39 41.34
N SER A 392 14.91 9.89 42.00
CA SER A 392 16.31 9.53 41.72
C SER A 392 16.58 8.04 41.97
N ALA A 393 16.05 7.50 43.08
CA ALA A 393 16.15 6.07 43.39
C ALA A 393 15.35 5.19 42.40
N ALA A 394 14.28 5.70 41.78
CA ALA A 394 13.53 5.00 40.74
C ALA A 394 14.28 4.99 39.39
N VAL A 395 15.01 6.06 39.06
CA VAL A 395 15.87 6.12 37.86
C VAL A 395 17.04 5.15 37.98
N GLN A 396 17.75 5.14 39.12
CA GLN A 396 18.84 4.17 39.37
C GLN A 396 18.36 2.72 39.22
N LYS A 397 17.19 2.38 39.78
CA LYS A 397 16.60 1.03 39.62
C LYS A 397 16.26 0.66 38.18
N LEU A 398 15.95 1.62 37.30
CA LEU A 398 15.72 1.34 35.87
C LEU A 398 17.01 1.13 35.09
N LEU A 399 18.11 1.74 35.53
CA LEU A 399 19.42 1.52 34.96
C LEU A 399 20.00 0.18 35.44
N ASP A 400 19.88 -0.15 36.72
CA ASP A 400 20.60 -1.30 37.32
C ASP A 400 19.78 -2.61 37.35
N ASP A 401 18.45 -2.58 37.55
CA ASP A 401 17.63 -3.79 37.70
C ASP A 401 16.83 -4.13 36.42
N ASN A 402 17.30 -5.14 35.68
CA ASN A 402 16.63 -5.70 34.50
C ASN A 402 15.18 -6.14 34.77
N LYS A 403 14.85 -6.68 35.96
CA LYS A 403 13.50 -7.14 36.30
C LYS A 403 12.54 -5.98 36.55
N PHE A 404 13.03 -4.93 37.21
CA PHE A 404 12.27 -3.70 37.38
C PHE A 404 12.03 -3.00 36.04
N LEU A 405 13.04 -2.97 35.17
CA LEU A 405 12.94 -2.45 33.81
C LEU A 405 11.88 -3.21 32.98
N ALA A 406 11.90 -4.53 32.99
CA ALA A 406 10.91 -5.36 32.28
C ALA A 406 9.47 -5.09 32.74
N ARG A 407 9.26 -4.96 34.06
CA ARG A 407 7.95 -4.60 34.65
C ARG A 407 7.44 -3.26 34.16
N GLU A 408 8.24 -2.21 34.30
CA GLU A 408 7.82 -0.87 33.89
C GLU A 408 7.66 -0.79 32.36
N ALA A 409 8.51 -1.45 31.57
CA ALA A 409 8.36 -1.53 30.11
C ALA A 409 7.00 -2.11 29.70
N LEU A 410 6.63 -3.30 30.17
CA LEU A 410 5.33 -3.93 29.85
C LEU A 410 4.13 -3.07 30.30
N LYS A 411 4.24 -2.44 31.47
CA LYS A 411 3.23 -1.52 32.02
C LYS A 411 3.08 -0.26 31.17
N TYR A 412 4.17 0.35 30.72
CA TYR A 412 4.12 1.57 29.90
C TYR A 412 3.71 1.30 28.46
N VAL A 413 4.05 0.16 27.85
CA VAL A 413 3.51 -0.25 26.54
C VAL A 413 1.98 -0.32 26.60
N LYS A 414 1.41 -0.99 27.62
CA LYS A 414 -0.05 -1.05 27.83
C LYS A 414 -0.67 0.33 28.08
N LYS A 415 -0.01 1.18 28.90
CA LYS A 415 -0.46 2.55 29.17
C LYS A 415 -0.45 3.41 27.90
N GLY A 416 0.59 3.29 27.07
CA GLY A 416 0.73 3.97 25.79
C GLY A 416 -0.34 3.54 24.80
N GLN A 417 -0.59 2.23 24.67
CA GLN A 417 -1.70 1.70 23.87
C GLN A 417 -3.07 2.21 24.34
N GLU A 418 -3.29 2.39 25.65
CA GLU A 418 -4.52 3.02 26.16
C GLU A 418 -4.59 4.51 25.80
N MET A 419 -3.47 5.24 25.91
CA MET A 419 -3.39 6.65 25.55
C MET A 419 -3.64 6.89 24.06
N THR A 420 -3.05 6.09 23.16
CA THR A 420 -3.28 6.21 21.71
C THR A 420 -4.72 5.84 21.33
N ARG A 421 -5.35 4.88 22.01
CA ARG A 421 -6.80 4.62 21.83
C ARG A 421 -7.66 5.79 22.29
N ARG A 422 -7.33 6.45 23.41
CA ARG A 422 -8.02 7.68 23.85
C ARG A 422 -7.85 8.83 22.84
N ILE A 423 -6.69 8.96 22.19
CA ILE A 423 -6.50 9.88 21.06
C ILE A 423 -7.47 9.54 19.92
N CYS A 424 -7.61 8.27 19.56
CA CYS A 424 -8.53 7.83 18.50
C CYS A 424 -10.01 8.12 18.84
N SER A 425 -10.48 7.79 20.05
CA SER A 425 -11.85 8.14 20.48
C SER A 425 -12.07 9.67 20.55
N CYS A 426 -11.05 10.43 20.90
CA CYS A 426 -11.10 11.90 20.84
C CYS A 426 -11.30 12.40 19.40
N LEU A 427 -10.68 11.76 18.39
CA LEU A 427 -10.89 12.08 16.97
C LEU A 427 -12.33 11.82 16.50
N GLU A 428 -13.00 10.80 17.02
CA GLU A 428 -14.43 10.56 16.75
C GLU A 428 -15.29 11.70 17.28
N SER A 429 -15.03 12.17 18.50
CA SER A 429 -15.70 13.35 19.08
C SER A 429 -15.45 14.63 18.25
N LEU A 430 -14.23 14.80 17.75
CA LEU A 430 -13.85 15.92 16.89
C LEU A 430 -14.58 15.88 15.55
N LYS A 431 -14.72 14.69 14.94
CA LYS A 431 -15.46 14.47 13.68
C LYS A 431 -16.91 14.94 13.81
N VAL A 432 -17.63 14.45 14.83
CA VAL A 432 -19.04 14.80 15.09
C VAL A 432 -19.22 16.31 15.18
N VAL A 433 -18.34 16.99 15.92
CA VAL A 433 -18.43 18.45 16.07
C VAL A 433 -18.08 19.17 14.76
N LEU A 434 -17.05 18.75 14.03
CA LEU A 434 -16.69 19.35 12.72
C LEU A 434 -17.82 19.23 11.70
N GLU A 435 -18.52 18.09 11.65
CA GLU A 435 -19.70 17.87 10.80
C GLU A 435 -20.87 18.80 11.20
N SER A 436 -21.16 18.93 12.50
CA SER A 436 -22.23 19.81 12.99
C SER A 436 -21.97 21.30 12.74
N VAL A 437 -20.70 21.72 12.77
CA VAL A 437 -20.27 23.13 12.67
C VAL A 437 -20.21 23.64 11.22
N LYS A 438 -20.21 22.75 10.21
CA LYS A 438 -20.18 23.09 8.76
C LYS A 438 -19.06 24.09 8.40
N THR A 439 -17.83 23.78 8.79
CA THR A 439 -16.65 24.57 8.37
C THR A 439 -16.46 24.54 6.85
N ILE A 440 -15.94 25.63 6.28
CA ILE A 440 -15.86 25.88 4.82
C ILE A 440 -15.01 24.83 4.08
N LYS A 441 -14.10 24.15 4.80
CA LYS A 441 -13.41 22.94 4.36
C LYS A 441 -13.33 21.98 5.55
N ALA A 442 -14.15 20.94 5.58
CA ALA A 442 -13.95 19.84 6.50
C ALA A 442 -12.63 19.14 6.11
N PRO A 443 -11.64 19.01 7.02
CA PRO A 443 -10.43 18.22 6.76
C PRO A 443 -10.83 16.74 6.62
N SER A 444 -10.05 15.95 5.87
CA SER A 444 -10.32 14.51 5.85
C SER A 444 -10.00 13.93 7.23
N LEU A 445 -10.75 12.91 7.66
CA LEU A 445 -10.54 12.30 8.97
C LEU A 445 -9.14 11.66 9.03
N SER A 446 -8.66 11.10 7.91
CA SER A 446 -7.29 10.60 7.77
C SER A 446 -6.22 11.67 8.04
N ASP A 447 -6.43 12.93 7.63
CA ASP A 447 -5.53 14.04 7.97
C ASP A 447 -5.54 14.34 9.47
N LEU A 448 -6.71 14.27 10.13
CA LEU A 448 -6.83 14.47 11.57
C LEU A 448 -6.09 13.38 12.36
N VAL A 449 -6.19 12.11 11.94
CA VAL A 449 -5.42 10.98 12.50
C VAL A 449 -3.92 11.25 12.35
N ILE A 450 -3.44 11.60 11.16
CA ILE A 450 -2.02 11.90 10.91
C ILE A 450 -1.53 13.08 11.76
N LEU A 451 -2.34 14.14 11.92
CA LEU A 451 -1.98 15.31 12.75
C LEU A 451 -2.00 15.00 14.26
N ALA A 452 -2.87 14.10 14.72
CA ALA A 452 -2.91 13.64 16.11
C ALA A 452 -1.73 12.73 16.43
N LEU A 453 -1.44 11.76 15.57
CA LEU A 453 -0.30 10.84 15.73
C LEU A 453 1.07 11.55 15.65
N GLY A 454 1.10 12.77 15.09
CA GLY A 454 2.27 13.66 15.09
C GLY A 454 2.22 14.83 16.07
N GLY A 455 1.38 14.78 17.12
CA GLY A 455 1.33 15.75 18.23
C GLY A 455 0.86 17.17 17.87
N LYS A 456 0.55 17.45 16.61
CA LYS A 456 0.33 18.81 16.08
C LYS A 456 -1.14 19.22 15.99
N LEU A 457 -2.08 18.30 16.26
CA LEU A 457 -3.51 18.58 16.10
C LEU A 457 -4.01 19.71 17.00
N TYR A 458 -3.66 19.74 18.28
CA TYR A 458 -4.14 20.80 19.20
C TYR A 458 -3.62 22.20 18.80
N ALA A 459 -2.38 22.29 18.31
CA ALA A 459 -1.79 23.54 17.82
C ALA A 459 -2.26 23.92 16.40
N SER A 460 -3.06 23.10 15.74
CA SER A 460 -3.53 23.35 14.39
C SER A 460 -4.60 24.45 14.33
N LYS A 461 -4.68 25.15 13.20
CA LYS A 461 -5.75 26.12 12.93
C LYS A 461 -7.14 25.46 12.95
N ILE A 462 -7.22 24.17 12.61
CA ILE A 462 -8.48 23.41 12.59
C ILE A 462 -9.16 23.46 13.97
N ILE A 463 -8.43 23.14 15.04
CA ILE A 463 -8.96 23.16 16.40
C ILE A 463 -9.28 24.59 16.85
N GLY A 464 -8.45 25.57 16.51
CA GLY A 464 -8.70 26.99 16.81
C GLY A 464 -9.99 27.51 16.15
N ASP A 465 -10.16 27.27 14.85
CA ASP A 465 -11.31 27.69 14.06
C ASP A 465 -12.58 26.97 14.55
N MET A 466 -12.50 25.65 14.78
CA MET A 466 -13.56 24.82 15.37
C MET A 466 -14.03 25.34 16.73
N LEU A 467 -13.11 25.54 17.69
CA LEU A 467 -13.42 26.07 19.02
C LEU A 467 -14.04 27.48 18.93
N SER A 468 -13.60 28.30 17.98
CA SER A 468 -14.20 29.62 17.73
C SER A 468 -15.61 29.53 17.15
N ALA A 469 -15.89 28.50 16.36
CA ALA A 469 -17.17 28.29 15.71
C ALA A 469 -18.21 27.65 16.64
N ILE A 470 -17.80 26.76 17.56
CA ILE A 470 -18.64 26.30 18.69
C ILE A 470 -19.18 27.51 19.46
N ASN A 471 -18.33 28.48 19.78
CA ASN A 471 -18.72 29.72 20.45
C ASN A 471 -19.72 30.58 19.65
N LYS A 472 -19.91 30.34 18.36
CA LYS A 472 -20.84 31.06 17.47
C LYS A 472 -22.11 30.28 17.14
N LEU A 473 -22.29 29.07 17.67
CA LEU A 473 -23.45 28.23 17.35
C LEU A 473 -24.77 28.82 17.87
N ARG A 474 -25.81 28.66 17.05
CA ARG A 474 -27.21 28.93 17.40
C ARG A 474 -27.80 27.75 18.17
N SER A 475 -28.81 28.02 18.99
CA SER A 475 -29.49 27.00 19.81
C SER A 475 -29.95 25.75 19.06
N ASP A 476 -30.48 25.88 17.84
CA ASP A 476 -30.92 24.75 17.02
C ASP A 476 -29.77 23.82 16.60
N SER A 477 -28.66 24.41 16.15
CA SER A 477 -27.47 23.64 15.76
C SER A 477 -26.71 23.12 16.99
N PHE A 478 -26.73 23.86 18.10
CA PHE A 478 -26.09 23.48 19.36
C PHE A 478 -26.81 22.31 20.05
N GLU A 479 -28.16 22.25 20.01
CA GLU A 479 -28.91 21.07 20.48
C GLU A 479 -28.57 19.84 19.62
N SER A 480 -28.50 19.99 18.29
CA SER A 480 -28.13 18.88 17.41
C SER A 480 -26.69 18.39 17.61
N LEU A 481 -25.76 19.30 17.93
CA LEU A 481 -24.37 18.97 18.28
C LEU A 481 -24.32 18.20 19.60
N LEU A 482 -24.99 18.70 20.65
CA LEU A 482 -25.03 18.04 21.96
C LEU A 482 -25.65 16.64 21.85
N ALA A 483 -26.78 16.51 21.16
CA ALA A 483 -27.43 15.22 20.92
C ALA A 483 -26.55 14.24 20.14
N ALA A 484 -25.67 14.72 19.25
CA ALA A 484 -24.71 13.87 18.53
C ALA A 484 -23.44 13.55 19.35
N LEU A 485 -23.11 14.35 20.37
CA LEU A 485 -22.00 14.10 21.30
C LEU A 485 -22.36 13.13 22.44
N VAL A 486 -23.65 12.84 22.66
CA VAL A 486 -24.11 11.84 23.63
C VAL A 486 -23.42 10.49 23.38
N GLY A 487 -22.85 9.91 24.44
CA GLY A 487 -22.09 8.65 24.37
C GLY A 487 -20.64 8.78 23.88
N VAL A 488 -20.23 9.91 23.29
CA VAL A 488 -18.85 10.14 22.81
C VAL A 488 -18.08 11.11 23.71
N PHE A 489 -18.76 12.10 24.30
CA PHE A 489 -18.15 13.10 25.20
C PHE A 489 -18.72 13.03 26.63
N PRO A 490 -17.89 12.86 27.67
CA PRO A 490 -18.32 12.52 29.04
C PRO A 490 -18.96 13.67 29.85
N SER A 491 -19.55 14.68 29.17
CA SER A 491 -20.40 15.71 29.79
C SER A 491 -21.47 16.24 28.82
N ALA A 492 -21.76 15.51 27.74
CA ALA A 492 -22.76 15.91 26.75
C ALA A 492 -24.20 15.81 27.28
N ASP A 493 -24.50 14.75 28.03
CA ASP A 493 -25.85 14.48 28.56
C ASP A 493 -26.33 15.56 29.54
N ASP A 494 -25.52 15.90 30.55
CA ASP A 494 -25.84 16.94 31.54
C ASP A 494 -26.13 18.30 30.87
N LEU A 495 -25.31 18.67 29.88
CA LEU A 495 -25.45 19.93 29.14
C LEU A 495 -26.62 19.93 28.16
N LEU A 496 -27.01 18.76 27.63
CA LEU A 496 -28.19 18.60 26.79
C LEU A 496 -29.48 18.78 27.61
N ASP A 497 -29.52 18.26 28.83
CA ASP A 497 -30.66 18.44 29.74
C ASP A 497 -30.73 19.87 30.31
N GLU A 498 -29.59 20.51 30.63
CA GLU A 498 -29.54 21.95 30.93
C GLU A 498 -30.03 22.81 29.75
N LEU A 499 -29.69 22.45 28.50
CA LEU A 499 -30.17 23.17 27.32
C LEU A 499 -31.68 22.98 27.12
N ARG A 500 -32.17 21.74 27.21
CA ARG A 500 -33.60 21.41 27.03
C ARG A 500 -34.49 22.06 28.07
N THR A 501 -34.05 22.10 29.32
CA THR A 501 -34.79 22.82 30.39
C THR A 501 -34.83 24.33 30.14
N LEU A 502 -33.76 24.93 29.61
CA LEU A 502 -33.75 26.34 29.19
C LEU A 502 -34.69 26.59 28.00
N LEU A 503 -34.68 25.73 26.97
CA LEU A 503 -35.57 25.82 25.81
C LEU A 503 -37.04 25.63 26.20
N ALA A 504 -37.35 24.69 27.09
CA ALA A 504 -38.71 24.47 27.60
C ALA A 504 -39.24 25.63 28.46
N ALA A 505 -38.36 26.37 29.14
CA ALA A 505 -38.73 27.56 29.91
C ALA A 505 -39.01 28.81 29.03
N LYS A 506 -38.65 28.77 27.74
CA LYS A 506 -38.72 29.92 26.83
C LYS A 506 -40.14 30.16 26.30
N LYS A 507 -40.58 31.42 26.32
CA LYS A 507 -41.94 31.83 25.88
C LYS A 507 -42.03 32.41 24.46
N GLY A 508 -40.99 32.28 23.63
CA GLY A 508 -40.94 32.89 22.29
C GLY A 508 -40.12 32.09 21.27
N SER A 509 -40.55 32.15 20.01
CA SER A 509 -40.02 31.33 18.89
C SER A 509 -38.68 31.80 18.30
N GLU A 510 -38.05 32.84 18.85
CA GLU A 510 -36.76 33.34 18.35
C GLU A 510 -35.62 32.39 18.74
N LEU A 511 -34.64 32.20 17.86
CA LEU A 511 -33.46 31.35 18.15
C LEU A 511 -32.47 32.08 19.08
N LEU A 512 -32.03 31.41 20.15
CA LEU A 512 -30.99 31.93 21.04
C LEU A 512 -29.63 31.92 20.34
N ARG A 513 -28.86 33.01 20.56
CA ARG A 513 -27.53 33.27 19.98
C ARG A 513 -26.54 33.66 21.08
N THR A 514 -25.28 33.29 20.92
CA THR A 514 -24.21 33.56 21.89
C THR A 514 -23.68 34.99 21.82
N ARG A 515 -23.01 35.46 22.87
CA ARG A 515 -22.31 36.77 22.91
C ARG A 515 -21.30 36.97 21.76
N TYR A 516 -20.87 35.91 21.09
CA TYR A 516 -19.81 35.92 20.08
C TYR A 516 -20.33 35.94 18.62
N ASP A 517 -21.65 35.93 18.40
CA ASP A 517 -22.26 36.06 17.07
C ASP A 517 -21.95 37.44 16.43
N ASP A 518 -21.32 37.42 15.25
CA ASP A 518 -20.91 38.62 14.51
C ASP A 518 -22.09 39.49 14.07
N SER A 519 -23.29 38.91 13.91
CA SER A 519 -24.52 39.66 13.58
C SER A 519 -24.97 40.64 14.67
N ARG A 520 -24.39 40.57 15.88
CA ARG A 520 -24.63 41.52 16.98
C ARG A 520 -23.71 42.75 16.95
N VAL A 521 -22.80 42.85 15.98
CA VAL A 521 -21.93 44.03 15.79
C VAL A 521 -22.70 45.10 15.02
N THR A 522 -23.40 45.98 15.73
CA THR A 522 -24.07 47.13 15.10
C THR A 522 -23.07 48.25 14.83
N HIS A 523 -23.08 48.78 13.61
CA HIS A 523 -22.26 49.91 13.22
C HIS A 523 -22.95 51.24 13.59
N LYS A 524 -22.45 51.93 14.62
CA LYS A 524 -22.89 53.29 14.96
C LYS A 524 -21.95 54.31 14.34
N THR A 525 -22.41 55.00 13.30
CA THR A 525 -21.78 56.21 12.77
C THR A 525 -22.01 57.38 13.73
N THR A 526 -20.95 57.83 14.39
CA THR A 526 -20.94 59.08 15.16
C THR A 526 -20.11 60.13 14.44
N LEU A 527 -20.72 61.28 14.17
CA LEU A 527 -20.04 62.47 13.66
C LEU A 527 -19.37 63.18 14.83
N VAL A 528 -18.04 63.11 14.92
CA VAL A 528 -17.25 63.89 15.87
C VAL A 528 -16.25 64.72 15.07
N ALA A 529 -16.38 66.04 15.12
CA ALA A 529 -15.51 67.01 14.46
C ALA A 529 -15.20 66.67 12.98
N GLN A 530 -16.25 66.64 12.14
CA GLN A 530 -16.19 66.48 10.68
C GLN A 530 -15.53 65.19 10.12
N ARG A 531 -15.12 64.23 10.98
CA ARG A 531 -14.68 62.89 10.54
C ARG A 531 -15.69 61.84 11.01
N LEU A 532 -16.20 61.05 10.06
CA LEU A 532 -17.07 59.90 10.34
C LEU A 532 -16.26 58.81 11.08
N LYS A 533 -16.54 58.61 12.38
CA LYS A 533 -16.01 57.45 13.11
C LYS A 533 -17.11 56.38 13.20
N LEU A 534 -16.88 55.27 12.52
CA LEU A 534 -17.67 54.04 12.66
C LEU A 534 -17.29 53.35 13.98
N SER A 535 -18.11 53.54 15.00
CA SER A 535 -17.97 52.83 16.28
C SER A 535 -18.75 51.50 16.24
N LYS A 536 -18.10 50.41 16.67
CA LYS A 536 -18.75 49.10 16.79
C LYS A 536 -19.46 49.01 18.15
N ALA A 537 -20.79 48.89 18.15
CA ALA A 537 -21.59 48.72 19.37
C ALA A 537 -22.18 47.31 19.41
N LYS A 538 -21.92 46.57 20.50
CA LYS A 538 -22.55 45.26 20.76
C LYS A 538 -23.92 45.46 21.41
N ALA A 539 -24.92 44.70 20.96
CA ALA A 539 -26.26 44.72 21.55
C ALA A 539 -26.25 44.23 23.02
N LYS A 540 -27.23 44.68 23.82
CA LYS A 540 -27.47 44.13 25.17
C LYS A 540 -28.08 42.73 25.06
N LEU A 541 -27.59 41.80 25.87
CA LEU A 541 -28.09 40.42 25.94
C LEU A 541 -29.39 40.34 26.76
N SER A 542 -30.32 39.50 26.34
CA SER A 542 -31.44 39.03 27.17
C SER A 542 -30.95 38.07 28.27
N GLU A 543 -31.67 37.98 29.39
CA GLU A 543 -31.31 37.07 30.49
C GLU A 543 -31.22 35.60 30.03
N GLU A 544 -32.15 35.17 29.17
CA GLU A 544 -32.13 33.83 28.54
C GLU A 544 -30.87 33.60 27.69
N GLU A 545 -30.43 34.62 26.94
CA GLU A 545 -29.22 34.56 26.11
C GLU A 545 -27.94 34.56 26.96
N THR A 546 -27.96 35.17 28.16
CA THR A 546 -26.84 35.05 29.10
C THR A 546 -26.75 33.65 29.72
N LYS A 547 -27.88 33.00 29.99
CA LYS A 547 -27.90 31.59 30.43
C LYS A 547 -27.42 30.66 29.31
N TYR A 548 -27.92 30.83 28.09
CA TYR A 548 -27.46 30.08 26.92
C TYR A 548 -25.96 30.26 26.66
N THR A 549 -25.44 31.50 26.75
CA THR A 549 -24.00 31.76 26.58
C THR A 549 -23.17 31.03 27.65
N LYS A 550 -23.65 30.92 28.91
CA LYS A 550 -22.95 30.15 29.96
C LYS A 550 -22.87 28.65 29.64
N ILE A 551 -23.93 28.05 29.10
CA ILE A 551 -23.92 26.62 28.71
C ILE A 551 -22.91 26.39 27.57
N VAL A 552 -22.87 27.29 26.57
CA VAL A 552 -21.87 27.22 25.49
C VAL A 552 -20.45 27.47 26.00
N ASP A 553 -20.23 28.46 26.87
CA ASP A 553 -18.92 28.71 27.51
C ASP A 553 -18.47 27.48 28.35
N HIS A 554 -19.40 26.80 29.05
CA HIS A 554 -19.11 25.57 29.80
C HIS A 554 -18.69 24.43 28.86
N LEU A 555 -19.45 24.16 27.80
CA LEU A 555 -19.07 23.15 26.80
C LEU A 555 -17.72 23.47 26.17
N HIS A 556 -17.48 24.73 25.79
CA HIS A 556 -16.20 25.14 25.21
C HIS A 556 -15.02 24.88 26.14
N MET A 557 -15.17 25.17 27.44
CA MET A 557 -14.12 24.94 28.44
C MET A 557 -13.93 23.45 28.74
N ALA A 558 -15.01 22.68 28.94
CA ALA A 558 -14.95 21.24 29.19
C ALA A 558 -14.36 20.49 27.99
N PHE A 559 -14.79 20.82 26.77
CA PHE A 559 -14.25 20.23 25.54
C PHE A 559 -12.78 20.61 25.35
N ARG A 560 -12.38 21.87 25.59
CA ARG A 560 -10.96 22.28 25.53
C ARG A 560 -10.09 21.54 26.55
N GLN A 561 -10.57 21.30 27.76
CA GLN A 561 -9.87 20.49 28.76
C GLN A 561 -9.76 19.02 28.33
N TYR A 562 -10.83 18.45 27.79
CA TYR A 562 -10.83 17.10 27.23
C TYR A 562 -9.83 16.95 26.07
N LEU A 563 -9.77 17.92 25.14
CA LEU A 563 -8.77 17.94 24.07
C LEU A 563 -7.34 18.03 24.62
N LEU A 564 -7.08 18.89 25.61
CA LEU A 564 -5.75 18.99 26.26
C LEU A 564 -5.32 17.71 26.97
N ASN A 565 -6.26 17.01 27.61
CA ASN A 565 -5.98 15.78 28.34
C ASN A 565 -5.88 14.53 27.42
N SER A 566 -6.50 14.59 26.25
CA SER A 566 -6.58 13.44 25.32
C SER A 566 -5.59 13.53 24.18
N LEU A 567 -5.35 14.72 23.60
CA LEU A 567 -4.42 14.94 22.48
C LEU A 567 -2.98 15.17 22.98
N ILE A 568 -2.41 14.15 23.62
CA ILE A 568 -0.99 14.08 23.99
C ILE A 568 -0.17 13.71 22.74
N ASP A 569 1.06 14.20 22.62
CA ASP A 569 1.98 13.74 21.57
C ASP A 569 2.40 12.27 21.84
N PRO A 570 2.09 11.30 20.94
CA PRO A 570 2.48 9.92 21.15
C PRO A 570 3.99 9.70 21.23
N THR A 571 4.79 10.58 20.63
CA THR A 571 6.27 10.49 20.63
C THR A 571 6.90 10.96 21.94
N ASP A 572 6.14 11.63 22.82
CA ASP A 572 6.54 11.93 24.20
C ASP A 572 6.28 10.76 25.17
N LEU A 573 5.57 9.71 24.73
CA LEU A 573 5.32 8.53 25.54
C LEU A 573 6.57 7.64 25.60
N PHE A 574 6.86 7.13 26.79
CA PHE A 574 7.89 6.12 27.00
C PHE A 574 7.49 4.79 26.34
N MET A 575 8.44 4.14 25.65
CA MET A 575 8.24 2.93 24.84
C MET A 575 7.30 3.10 23.63
N HIS A 576 7.11 4.31 23.10
CA HIS A 576 6.26 4.51 21.92
C HIS A 576 6.78 3.76 20.69
N GLU A 577 8.09 3.58 20.55
CA GLU A 577 8.75 2.84 19.48
C GLU A 577 8.37 1.35 19.42
N VAL A 578 7.64 0.83 20.42
CA VAL A 578 7.06 -0.52 20.43
C VAL A 578 5.71 -0.57 19.71
N PHE A 579 4.85 0.43 19.93
CA PHE A 579 3.46 0.47 19.46
C PHE A 579 3.19 1.55 18.40
N LEU A 580 4.19 2.34 18.00
CA LEU A 580 4.12 3.36 16.96
C LEU A 580 5.29 3.19 15.99
N TYR A 581 4.98 2.91 14.72
CA TYR A 581 6.00 2.72 13.69
C TYR A 581 6.07 3.93 12.74
N ASP A 582 7.11 4.76 12.87
CA ASP A 582 7.32 5.94 12.00
C ASP A 582 8.60 5.89 11.15
N PHE A 583 9.22 4.72 10.97
CA PHE A 583 10.49 4.65 10.23
C PHE A 583 10.29 4.76 8.72
N ARG A 584 10.39 5.99 8.21
CA ARG A 584 10.03 6.36 6.83
C ARG A 584 10.97 5.82 5.74
N SER A 585 12.25 5.54 6.03
CA SER A 585 13.22 5.18 4.96
C SER A 585 12.91 3.83 4.31
N PRO A 586 12.80 2.69 5.03
CA PRO A 586 12.56 1.40 4.40
C PRO A 586 11.26 1.38 3.59
N VAL A 587 10.21 2.03 4.10
CA VAL A 587 8.91 2.21 3.45
C VAL A 587 9.07 2.97 2.12
N ARG A 588 9.74 4.12 2.14
CA ARG A 588 10.01 4.94 0.94
C ARG A 588 10.89 4.19 -0.07
N ASP A 589 11.95 3.55 0.40
CA ASP A 589 12.98 2.97 -0.46
C ASP A 589 12.50 1.66 -1.11
N THR A 590 11.58 0.93 -0.45
CA THR A 590 10.89 -0.24 -1.03
C THR A 590 9.79 0.18 -2.01
N PHE A 591 8.91 1.12 -1.62
CA PHE A 591 7.72 1.43 -2.42
C PHE A 591 7.98 2.45 -3.54
N THR A 592 8.88 3.41 -3.32
CA THR A 592 9.32 4.40 -4.32
C THR A 592 10.82 4.24 -4.60
N PRO A 593 11.28 3.08 -5.10
CA PRO A 593 12.69 2.89 -5.41
C PRO A 593 13.11 3.88 -6.49
N ARG A 594 14.28 4.50 -6.31
CA ARG A 594 14.84 5.48 -7.26
C ARG A 594 16.10 4.92 -7.93
N PRO A 595 16.01 3.82 -8.70
CA PRO A 595 17.17 3.12 -9.25
C PRO A 595 18.02 4.04 -10.12
N ARG A 596 17.40 4.95 -10.88
CA ARG A 596 18.08 6.05 -11.59
C ARG A 596 19.01 6.81 -10.67
N PHE A 597 18.46 7.46 -9.64
CA PHE A 597 19.21 8.35 -8.74
C PHE A 597 20.34 7.60 -8.02
N ILE A 598 20.09 6.34 -7.64
CA ILE A 598 21.09 5.48 -7.00
C ILE A 598 22.26 5.20 -7.96
N VAL A 599 21.98 4.81 -9.22
CA VAL A 599 23.02 4.54 -10.22
C VAL A 599 23.77 5.83 -10.62
N GLU A 600 23.06 6.94 -10.85
CA GLU A 600 23.68 8.23 -11.16
C GLU A 600 24.58 8.71 -10.01
N ARG A 601 24.14 8.56 -8.75
CA ARG A 601 24.92 8.92 -7.55
C ARG A 601 26.11 7.99 -7.33
N ALA A 602 25.96 6.68 -7.54
CA ALA A 602 27.05 5.72 -7.42
C ALA A 602 28.16 5.95 -8.46
N LEU A 603 27.80 6.42 -9.67
CA LEU A 603 28.76 6.76 -10.71
C LEU A 603 29.32 8.19 -10.58
N SER A 604 28.56 9.15 -10.03
CA SER A 604 29.08 10.50 -9.78
C SER A 604 29.98 10.55 -8.54
N SER A 605 29.64 9.79 -7.50
CA SER A 605 30.25 9.87 -6.16
C SER A 605 30.40 8.46 -5.56
N PRO A 606 31.36 7.64 -6.06
CA PRO A 606 31.54 6.25 -5.61
C PRO A 606 31.86 6.10 -4.12
N SER A 607 32.46 7.14 -3.51
CA SER A 607 32.79 7.24 -2.08
C SER A 607 31.60 7.06 -1.14
N ASP A 608 30.38 7.33 -1.61
CA ASP A 608 29.16 7.19 -0.79
C ASP A 608 28.79 5.72 -0.53
N TYR A 609 29.33 4.80 -1.33
CA TYR A 609 29.05 3.36 -1.27
C TYR A 609 30.31 2.55 -0.96
N LEU A 610 31.46 3.00 -1.47
CA LEU A 610 32.77 2.43 -1.19
C LEU A 610 33.40 3.25 -0.06
N ALA A 611 33.34 2.72 1.17
CA ALA A 611 34.02 3.29 2.33
C ALA A 611 35.54 3.15 2.16
N PHE A 612 36.14 4.09 1.44
CA PHE A 612 37.59 4.24 1.31
C PHE A 612 38.19 4.82 2.60
N ASP A 613 39.43 4.43 2.91
CA ASP A 613 40.14 4.95 4.08
C ASP A 613 40.30 6.48 4.03
N SER A 614 40.11 7.09 5.20
CA SER A 614 39.74 8.51 5.39
C SER A 614 40.77 9.54 4.95
N ASP A 615 41.96 9.13 4.52
CA ASP A 615 43.05 10.01 4.09
C ASP A 615 42.95 10.40 2.61
N THR A 616 42.06 9.75 1.85
CA THR A 616 41.78 10.11 0.44
C THR A 616 40.40 10.75 0.28
N ILE A 617 40.29 12.02 0.69
CA ILE A 617 39.18 12.88 0.24
C ILE A 617 39.34 13.05 -1.26
N PHE A 618 38.54 12.29 -2.02
CA PHE A 618 38.48 12.38 -3.47
C PHE A 618 38.10 13.81 -3.89
N GLY A 619 39.05 14.51 -4.50
CA GLY A 619 38.70 15.58 -5.43
C GLY A 619 37.88 15.00 -6.60
N ASN A 620 37.12 15.85 -7.28
CA ASN A 620 36.49 15.48 -8.54
C ASN A 620 37.59 14.98 -9.50
N LEU A 621 37.40 13.81 -10.13
CA LEU A 621 38.34 13.18 -11.08
C LEU A 621 39.71 12.77 -10.49
N SER A 622 39.76 11.79 -9.57
CA SER A 622 41.03 11.15 -9.13
C SER A 622 41.28 9.81 -9.83
N ALA A 623 42.55 9.51 -10.15
CA ALA A 623 43.00 8.23 -10.69
C ALA A 623 42.61 7.00 -9.84
N SER A 624 42.41 7.18 -8.53
CA SER A 624 41.99 6.12 -7.60
C SER A 624 40.49 5.75 -7.67
N GLN A 625 39.69 6.42 -8.51
CA GLN A 625 38.27 6.09 -8.69
C GLN A 625 38.06 4.91 -9.65
N PRO A 626 36.96 4.14 -9.52
CA PRO A 626 36.60 3.10 -10.47
C PRO A 626 36.50 3.64 -11.91
N ALA A 627 37.06 2.92 -12.88
CA ALA A 627 37.12 3.35 -14.29
C ALA A 627 35.75 3.75 -14.86
N THR A 628 34.69 3.00 -14.53
CA THR A 628 33.33 3.26 -14.99
C THR A 628 32.73 4.55 -14.42
N ALA A 629 33.14 4.98 -13.22
CA ALA A 629 32.75 6.26 -12.63
C ALA A 629 33.51 7.43 -13.30
N LEU A 630 34.82 7.30 -13.54
CA LEU A 630 35.60 8.31 -14.25
C LEU A 630 35.09 8.55 -15.68
N VAL A 631 34.86 7.48 -16.44
CA VAL A 631 34.28 7.58 -17.79
C VAL A 631 32.86 8.15 -17.74
N TYR A 632 32.09 7.92 -16.67
CA TYR A 632 30.78 8.55 -16.47
C TYR A 632 30.86 10.05 -16.17
N GLN A 633 31.80 10.50 -15.33
CA GLN A 633 32.02 11.92 -15.04
C GLN A 633 32.45 12.68 -16.31
N LEU A 634 33.42 12.16 -17.06
CA LEU A 634 33.81 12.69 -18.37
C LEU A 634 32.66 12.64 -19.39
N TYR A 635 31.84 11.59 -19.34
CA TYR A 635 30.60 11.52 -20.12
C TYR A 635 29.66 12.67 -19.75
N LEU A 636 29.47 13.04 -18.48
CA LEU A 636 28.58 14.15 -18.10
C LEU A 636 29.02 15.49 -18.71
N GLU A 637 30.32 15.78 -18.70
CA GLU A 637 30.90 17.02 -19.25
C GLU A 637 30.82 17.11 -20.78
N SER A 638 30.77 15.97 -21.48
CA SER A 638 30.74 15.90 -22.94
C SER A 638 29.39 16.27 -23.58
N GLY A 639 29.38 16.56 -24.89
CA GLY A 639 28.16 16.87 -25.64
C GLY A 639 27.25 15.66 -25.92
N ALA A 640 26.12 15.88 -26.64
CA ALA A 640 25.16 14.82 -26.99
C ALA A 640 25.72 13.72 -27.92
N LEU A 641 26.80 14.04 -28.65
CA LEU A 641 27.62 13.10 -29.40
C LEU A 641 29.05 13.20 -28.88
N VAL A 642 29.59 12.08 -28.41
CA VAL A 642 30.91 11.98 -27.78
C VAL A 642 31.84 11.25 -28.74
N ASN A 643 32.98 11.85 -29.11
CA ASN A 643 34.02 11.15 -29.85
C ASN A 643 34.71 10.15 -28.91
N ILE A 644 34.82 8.88 -29.32
CA ILE A 644 35.43 7.82 -28.49
C ILE A 644 36.90 8.14 -28.22
N TYR A 645 37.61 8.69 -29.20
CA TYR A 645 39.04 8.97 -29.08
C TYR A 645 39.32 10.10 -28.07
N ASP A 646 38.50 11.16 -28.07
CA ASP A 646 38.66 12.28 -27.14
C ASP A 646 38.31 11.85 -25.71
N LEU A 647 37.28 11.02 -25.55
CA LEU A 647 36.91 10.42 -24.26
C LEU A 647 38.00 9.48 -23.72
N TRP A 648 38.63 8.68 -24.58
CA TRP A 648 39.79 7.86 -24.24
C TRP A 648 40.97 8.72 -23.79
N ARG A 649 41.31 9.78 -24.54
CA ARG A 649 42.42 10.68 -24.20
C ARG A 649 42.19 11.40 -22.86
N ALA A 650 40.97 11.85 -22.59
CA ALA A 650 40.62 12.47 -21.31
C ALA A 650 40.71 11.47 -20.15
N TYR A 651 40.24 10.22 -20.35
CA TYR A 651 40.38 9.15 -19.35
C TYR A 651 41.85 8.82 -19.07
N TYR A 652 42.64 8.60 -20.13
CA TYR A 652 44.07 8.27 -20.01
C TYR A 652 44.86 9.37 -19.31
N ALA A 653 44.57 10.65 -19.58
CA ALA A 653 45.21 11.79 -18.91
C ALA A 653 44.96 11.82 -17.39
N ILE A 654 43.81 11.32 -16.92
CA ILE A 654 43.50 11.24 -15.48
C ILE A 654 44.15 10.00 -14.85
N THR A 655 44.16 8.86 -15.53
CA THR A 655 44.71 7.59 -14.99
C THR A 655 46.22 7.44 -15.14
N GLY A 656 46.84 8.14 -16.10
CA GLY A 656 48.28 8.03 -16.39
C GLY A 656 49.17 8.72 -15.36
N GLY A 657 48.66 9.76 -14.68
CA GLY A 657 49.46 10.63 -13.82
C GLY A 657 50.37 11.59 -14.61
N GLU A 658 51.06 12.49 -13.91
CA GLU A 658 52.07 13.37 -14.52
C GLU A 658 53.44 12.66 -14.71
N ASP A 659 53.63 11.49 -14.10
CA ASP A 659 54.83 10.65 -14.21
C ASP A 659 54.62 9.51 -15.22
N ASP A 660 54.98 9.78 -16.48
CA ASP A 660 54.71 8.99 -17.71
C ASP A 660 55.39 7.60 -17.80
N GLU A 661 55.82 6.99 -16.68
CA GLU A 661 56.69 5.80 -16.66
C GLU A 661 56.09 4.52 -16.04
N ASN A 662 54.85 4.51 -15.52
CA ASN A 662 54.34 3.34 -14.75
C ASN A 662 52.89 2.86 -15.04
N CYS A 663 52.19 3.41 -16.04
CA CYS A 663 50.85 2.97 -16.44
C CYS A 663 50.89 2.24 -17.80
N ASP A 664 50.54 0.95 -17.84
CA ASP A 664 50.42 0.21 -19.11
C ASP A 664 49.21 0.72 -19.90
N GLU A 665 49.46 1.39 -21.03
CA GLU A 665 48.44 1.90 -21.95
C GLU A 665 47.43 0.80 -22.34
N ARG A 666 47.87 -0.46 -22.49
CA ARG A 666 46.98 -1.57 -22.82
C ARG A 666 46.05 -1.91 -21.67
N ALA A 667 46.55 -1.93 -20.43
CA ALA A 667 45.73 -2.15 -19.25
C ALA A 667 44.67 -1.05 -19.11
N ALA A 668 45.08 0.22 -19.18
CA ALA A 668 44.16 1.36 -19.17
C ALA A 668 43.12 1.29 -20.30
N LEU A 669 43.53 0.89 -21.52
CA LEU A 669 42.62 0.75 -22.66
C LEU A 669 41.60 -0.38 -22.47
N THR A 670 41.99 -1.51 -21.86
CA THR A 670 41.03 -2.58 -21.52
C THR A 670 40.02 -2.14 -20.46
N LEU A 671 40.45 -1.39 -19.44
CA LEU A 671 39.56 -0.82 -18.42
C LEU A 671 38.59 0.21 -19.02
N PHE A 672 39.07 1.05 -19.95
CA PHE A 672 38.24 1.98 -20.70
C PHE A 672 37.17 1.27 -21.54
N TYR A 673 37.55 0.27 -22.35
CA TYR A 673 36.58 -0.48 -23.15
C TYR A 673 35.56 -1.23 -22.28
N ARG A 674 35.99 -1.77 -21.13
CA ARG A 674 35.10 -2.36 -20.13
C ARG A 674 34.11 -1.32 -19.60
N ALA A 675 34.59 -0.15 -19.14
CA ALA A 675 33.75 0.95 -18.64
C ALA A 675 32.71 1.41 -19.68
N VAL A 676 33.13 1.60 -20.94
CA VAL A 676 32.21 1.96 -22.04
C VAL A 676 31.20 0.84 -22.33
N SER A 677 31.58 -0.43 -22.20
CA SER A 677 30.67 -1.57 -22.34
C SER A 677 29.66 -1.65 -21.17
N GLU A 678 30.09 -1.39 -19.94
CA GLU A 678 29.21 -1.31 -18.76
C GLU A 678 28.21 -0.15 -18.89
N LEU A 679 28.65 1.04 -19.31
CA LEU A 679 27.79 2.20 -19.61
C LEU A 679 26.79 1.93 -20.75
N LYS A 680 27.20 1.16 -21.77
CA LYS A 680 26.30 0.69 -22.83
C LYS A 680 25.28 -0.32 -22.30
N MET A 681 25.68 -1.24 -21.42
CA MET A 681 24.79 -2.23 -20.81
C MET A 681 23.78 -1.61 -19.85
N MET A 682 24.18 -0.55 -19.12
CA MET A 682 23.28 0.31 -18.33
C MET A 682 22.37 1.21 -19.18
N GLY A 683 22.47 1.16 -20.52
CA GLY A 683 21.62 1.93 -21.43
C GLY A 683 21.95 3.42 -21.50
N MET A 684 23.10 3.86 -20.97
CA MET A 684 23.51 5.27 -21.01
C MET A 684 24.02 5.69 -22.39
N VAL A 685 24.59 4.75 -23.15
CA VAL A 685 25.34 5.03 -24.37
C VAL A 685 25.00 4.04 -25.49
N LYS A 686 24.93 4.51 -26.74
CA LYS A 686 24.77 3.68 -27.95
C LYS A 686 25.75 4.09 -29.05
N PRO A 687 26.27 3.16 -29.87
CA PRO A 687 26.99 3.53 -31.08
C PRO A 687 26.13 4.43 -31.98
N SER A 688 26.66 5.57 -32.39
CA SER A 688 25.97 6.49 -33.30
C SER A 688 25.90 5.89 -34.70
N ARG A 689 24.73 5.98 -35.34
CA ARG A 689 24.59 5.72 -36.78
C ARG A 689 24.79 6.99 -37.63
N ARG A 690 24.98 8.17 -37.01
CA ARG A 690 25.10 9.46 -37.70
C ARG A 690 26.55 9.89 -37.96
N LYS A 691 27.50 9.42 -37.16
CA LYS A 691 28.94 9.65 -37.31
C LYS A 691 29.68 8.38 -36.89
N THR A 692 30.71 7.99 -37.64
CA THR A 692 31.64 6.92 -37.24
C THR A 692 32.39 7.33 -35.98
N ASP A 693 32.78 6.34 -35.17
CA ASP A 693 33.61 6.51 -33.96
C ASP A 693 33.03 7.46 -32.89
N HIS A 694 31.72 7.74 -32.98
CA HIS A 694 30.98 8.54 -32.00
C HIS A 694 30.00 7.68 -31.21
N LEU A 695 29.98 7.92 -29.90
CA LEU A 695 28.96 7.46 -28.98
C LEU A 695 27.84 8.49 -28.92
N ALA A 696 26.60 8.03 -29.08
CA ALA A 696 25.41 8.83 -28.82
C ALA A 696 24.96 8.60 -27.36
N LYS A 697 24.73 9.69 -26.63
CA LYS A 697 24.06 9.65 -25.33
C LYS A 697 22.64 9.13 -25.53
N LEU A 698 22.29 8.02 -24.88
CA LEU A 698 20.92 7.47 -24.88
C LEU A 698 20.10 8.03 -23.73
N SER A 699 20.70 8.06 -22.55
CA SER A 699 20.01 8.40 -21.33
C SER A 699 19.95 9.92 -21.16
N TRP A 700 18.75 10.44 -20.91
CA TRP A 700 18.51 11.78 -20.35
C TRP A 700 18.82 12.98 -21.27
N MET A 701 18.41 12.91 -22.54
CA MET A 701 18.12 14.12 -23.34
C MET A 701 16.85 14.80 -22.80
N GLY A 702 16.96 15.54 -21.69
CA GLY A 702 15.86 16.33 -21.12
C GLY A 702 15.74 16.25 -19.59
N LEU A 703 16.34 17.24 -18.93
CA LEU A 703 15.65 18.11 -17.97
C LEU A 703 15.90 19.55 -18.42
#